data_AF-A0A2V3W2Y1-F1
#
_entry.id   AF-A0A2V3W2Y1-F1
#
_cell.length_a   1.000
_cell.length_b   1.000
_cell.length_c   1.000
_cell.angle_alpha   90.00
_cell.angle_beta   90.00
_cell.angle_gamma   90.00
#
_symmetry.space_group_name_H-M   'P 1'
#
loop_
_entity.id
_entity.type
_entity.pdbx_description
1 polymer ?
#
loop_
_entity_poly.entity_id
_entity_poly.type
_entity_poly.pdbx_seq_one_letter_code
_entity_poly.pdbx_strand_id
1 'polypeptide(L)'
;MKIINRNVIQRLFPLHIYERGLKYYHEDRVRGLSYNRHEEAWFAEVEGTEDYYVDIQFNEINDGKVKTYCECPAFDSYKSCKHIVAVLLKISDQRVPNRFDEKITTQFLDGILSSQRSTHFEMEKIPMMVEYYVKLEHNNKIWLELKTGVEHRYVIRNVREFLEHVLNNEAHFFTNRFSFDPELHYFLQQDIQILEMLQSFIQTGDIFTDRGYYSENAYDKRLFLVPPIAFFQLIELLKERSTTVEIGKSFYQGMEIVKDALPFDFKVAHDDKKELVLQVEGFKEIKYFTPYKMIFSAGVFYFPNDDQLKVMNQIKRFGVASQELPISTETADLFFSEVLPVLKKVSHVEISDQVTDEIIELPLRAKMYLQKNEEAILGKLSYHYGTYEIDPFAKRKEKDVIIIRDVETEQLIMNLIEHSNFHYNGKELYIKMTNDEEVYDFLYHILPILDQHVELFLTSEIQSLIVETEPTPSTTVNVQTGTNLLEIGFDISGVDDDEVKAMIQAVIEKKRFYRLNSGALVSLEGDEYRSMQRFFDDLHIKGKDVQDGNVTVPVYRGAQIDELIETKKSYDPSFRKLLHQLKSPDEQVFDIPENLQASLRQYQEIGYQWFKSLSEYHLGGILADDMGLGKTLQTITYLLSEPSDKLHLVIVPSSVIYNWRNECQKFAPDLKVAVITGSPEEREQLMNQAKEANVWITSYGTVRQDVNYYKEMKFQTLILDEAQYIKNYATKTSKAIREIVAEKRFALSGTPIENSLDELWAIFQVILPGLMPGQKEFRQLGPGKIASLTRPFILRRLKEEVLTELPEKIETVHVSELTKEQKELYVGYLQELQEVTSASIAANNFQQNRMKILAGLTRLRQLCCHPSLFIENYEGKSGKLDELMESVQTMIENGKRMLIFSQFTSMHDLIINELEKLNIDYFYLHGQTPSKDRVEMSEAFNNGEKNVFLISLRAGGTGLNLTGADTVILYDLWWNPAVEDQAAGRAHRFGQKNVVQVIRYITEGTIEEKIYQLQQRKRELIDQVIKPGETMLSSLSEDDVRELLSI
;
A
#
# COMPACT_ATOMS: atom_id res chain seq x y z
N MET A 1 8.01 12.88 -27.02
CA MET A 1 8.96 14.02 -27.09
C MET A 1 8.21 15.27 -27.49
N LYS A 2 8.15 16.32 -26.65
CA LYS A 2 7.56 17.62 -27.00
C LYS A 2 8.43 18.29 -28.07
N ILE A 3 7.83 18.69 -29.19
CA ILE A 3 8.54 19.26 -30.35
C ILE A 3 8.99 20.69 -30.00
N ILE A 4 10.30 20.94 -29.88
CA ILE A 4 10.85 22.30 -29.85
C ILE A 4 10.65 22.90 -31.23
N ASN A 5 9.81 23.95 -31.35
CA ASN A 5 9.59 24.65 -32.60
C ASN A 5 10.43 25.94 -32.68
N ARG A 6 10.63 26.46 -33.91
CA ARG A 6 11.46 27.66 -34.14
C ARG A 6 11.03 28.90 -33.33
N ASN A 7 9.73 29.08 -33.07
CA ASN A 7 9.21 30.20 -32.28
C ASN A 7 9.65 30.12 -30.80
N VAL A 8 9.78 28.91 -30.25
CA VAL A 8 10.31 28.68 -28.91
C VAL A 8 11.81 28.98 -28.89
N ILE A 9 12.57 28.51 -29.88
CA ILE A 9 14.02 28.76 -30.00
C ILE A 9 14.31 30.27 -30.06
N GLN A 10 13.52 31.04 -30.82
CA GLN A 10 13.70 32.50 -30.93
C GLN A 10 13.51 33.24 -29.60
N ARG A 11 12.62 32.75 -28.71
CA ARG A 11 12.37 33.36 -27.39
C ARG A 11 13.47 33.03 -26.37
N LEU A 12 14.21 31.95 -26.57
CA LEU A 12 15.24 31.48 -25.65
C LEU A 12 16.58 32.21 -25.79
N PHE A 13 16.82 32.91 -26.90
CA PHE A 13 18.10 33.57 -27.19
C PHE A 13 17.90 35.05 -27.56
N PRO A 14 18.81 35.95 -27.17
CA PRO A 14 18.81 37.34 -27.63
C PRO A 14 18.79 37.43 -29.16
N LEU A 15 18.04 38.37 -29.72
CA LEU A 15 17.77 38.46 -31.18
C LEU A 15 19.05 38.39 -32.03
N HIS A 16 20.12 39.09 -31.63
CA HIS A 16 21.40 39.11 -32.34
C HIS A 16 22.17 37.76 -32.31
N ILE A 17 21.99 36.95 -31.26
CA ILE A 17 22.57 35.60 -31.17
C ILE A 17 21.75 34.63 -32.02
N TYR A 18 20.41 34.76 -31.95
CA TYR A 18 19.49 33.97 -32.75
C TYR A 18 19.71 34.17 -34.25
N GLU A 19 19.82 35.42 -34.73
CA GLU A 19 20.08 35.73 -36.15
C GLU A 19 21.41 35.16 -36.65
N ARG A 20 22.45 35.21 -35.82
CA ARG A 20 23.75 34.61 -36.16
C ARG A 20 23.69 33.09 -36.18
N GLY A 21 22.91 32.47 -35.29
CA GLY A 21 22.69 31.03 -35.28
C GLY A 21 21.84 30.56 -36.46
N LEU A 22 20.81 31.33 -36.82
CA LEU A 22 19.98 31.12 -38.02
C LEU A 22 20.83 31.18 -39.30
N LYS A 23 21.81 32.10 -39.36
CA LYS A 23 22.77 32.15 -40.46
C LYS A 23 23.64 30.88 -40.54
N TYR A 24 24.16 30.40 -39.41
CA TYR A 24 24.96 29.16 -39.37
C TYR A 24 24.13 27.92 -39.73
N TYR A 25 22.86 27.92 -39.35
CA TYR A 25 21.90 26.91 -39.76
C TYR A 25 21.66 26.92 -41.28
N HIS A 26 21.41 28.10 -41.87
CA HIS A 26 21.19 28.22 -43.32
C HIS A 26 22.43 27.93 -44.17
N GLU A 27 23.62 28.15 -43.62
CA GLU A 27 24.90 27.80 -44.24
C GLU A 27 25.27 26.31 -44.04
N ASP A 28 24.36 25.51 -43.49
CA ASP A 28 24.48 24.06 -43.23
C ASP A 28 25.74 23.63 -42.46
N ARG A 29 26.16 24.48 -41.51
CA ARG A 29 27.39 24.30 -40.75
C ARG A 29 27.28 23.33 -39.58
N VAL A 30 26.12 22.69 -39.39
CA VAL A 30 25.88 21.72 -38.32
C VAL A 30 26.07 20.31 -38.88
N ARG A 31 27.09 19.61 -38.40
CA ARG A 31 27.49 18.26 -38.83
C ARG A 31 27.33 17.25 -37.68
N GLY A 32 27.22 15.97 -38.03
CA GLY A 32 27.25 14.88 -37.04
C GLY A 32 26.11 14.88 -36.02
N LEU A 33 24.94 15.45 -36.35
CA LEU A 33 23.79 15.48 -35.44
C LEU A 33 23.35 14.04 -35.10
N SER A 34 23.54 13.64 -33.84
CA SER A 34 23.21 12.31 -33.32
C SER A 34 22.42 12.42 -32.02
N TYR A 35 21.52 11.47 -31.78
CA TYR A 35 20.71 11.41 -30.56
C TYR A 35 21.12 10.18 -29.75
N ASN A 36 21.58 10.38 -28.52
CA ASN A 36 21.85 9.30 -27.59
C ASN A 36 20.58 9.00 -26.78
N ARG A 37 20.01 7.81 -26.97
CA ARG A 37 18.79 7.37 -26.28
C ARG A 37 18.99 7.12 -24.78
N HIS A 38 20.21 6.80 -24.34
CA HIS A 38 20.51 6.51 -22.93
C HIS A 38 20.68 7.79 -22.10
N GLU A 39 21.23 8.84 -22.71
CA GLU A 39 21.42 10.14 -22.06
C GLU A 39 20.29 11.14 -22.36
N GLU A 40 19.36 10.79 -23.25
CA GLU A 40 18.31 11.68 -23.79
C GLU A 40 18.87 13.04 -24.30
N ALA A 41 20.07 12.98 -24.89
CA ALA A 41 20.85 14.13 -25.32
C ALA A 41 21.13 14.13 -26.83
N TRP A 42 21.19 15.31 -27.42
CA TRP A 42 21.60 15.53 -28.81
C TRP A 42 23.00 16.10 -28.88
N PHE A 43 23.81 15.52 -29.75
CA PHE A 43 25.17 15.93 -29.99
C PHE A 43 25.35 16.37 -31.43
N ALA A 44 26.05 17.47 -31.64
CA ALA A 44 26.41 17.94 -32.98
C ALA A 44 27.71 18.73 -32.95
N GLU A 45 28.38 18.76 -34.09
CA GLU A 45 29.56 19.57 -34.33
C GLU A 45 29.17 20.76 -35.22
N VAL A 46 29.60 21.98 -34.87
CA VAL A 46 29.27 23.19 -35.61
C VAL A 46 30.52 23.88 -36.13
N GLU A 47 30.62 23.98 -37.45
CA GLU A 47 31.76 24.55 -38.16
C GLU A 47 31.80 26.08 -38.00
N GLY A 48 32.78 26.59 -37.26
CA GLY A 48 32.96 28.00 -36.93
C GLY A 48 34.31 28.56 -37.38
N THR A 49 35.01 29.22 -36.47
CA THR A 49 36.46 29.51 -36.61
C THR A 49 37.31 28.26 -36.44
N GLU A 50 36.81 27.33 -35.63
CA GLU A 50 37.22 25.93 -35.47
C GLU A 50 35.92 25.12 -35.36
N ASP A 51 35.99 23.79 -35.38
CA ASP A 51 34.83 22.94 -35.16
C ASP A 51 34.51 22.90 -33.66
N TYR A 52 33.25 23.19 -33.32
CA TYR A 52 32.80 23.27 -31.92
C TYR A 52 31.79 22.18 -31.61
N TYR A 53 32.04 21.40 -30.58
CA TYR A 53 31.06 20.43 -30.09
C TYR A 53 29.93 21.11 -29.33
N VAL A 54 28.71 20.64 -29.56
CA VAL A 54 27.47 21.11 -28.95
C VAL A 54 26.68 19.93 -28.42
N ASP A 55 26.29 20.02 -27.14
CA ASP A 55 25.45 19.05 -26.44
C ASP A 55 24.16 19.75 -25.96
N ILE A 56 23.03 19.10 -26.16
CA ILE A 56 21.70 19.55 -25.76
C ILE A 56 20.95 18.41 -25.07
N GLN A 57 20.73 18.52 -23.76
CA GLN A 57 20.04 17.51 -22.94
C GLN A 57 18.56 17.86 -22.75
N PHE A 58 17.67 16.88 -22.94
CA PHE A 58 16.21 17.08 -22.92
C PHE A 58 15.49 16.61 -21.64
N ASN A 59 16.23 16.13 -20.64
CA ASN A 59 15.72 15.33 -19.52
C ASN A 59 15.13 16.19 -18.39
N GLU A 60 15.34 17.51 -18.40
CA GLU A 60 14.87 18.46 -17.38
C GLU A 60 14.02 19.59 -17.99
N ILE A 61 12.97 19.27 -18.75
CA ILE A 61 12.00 20.30 -19.21
C ILE A 61 10.97 20.57 -18.11
N ASN A 62 11.41 21.27 -17.07
CA ASN A 62 10.54 22.06 -16.18
C ASN A 62 10.94 23.54 -16.35
N ASP A 63 9.96 24.44 -16.50
CA ASP A 63 10.14 25.89 -16.71
C ASP A 63 10.82 26.38 -18.01
N GLY A 64 10.84 25.55 -19.07
CA GLY A 64 11.21 26.03 -20.41
C GLY A 64 12.67 26.43 -20.58
N LYS A 65 13.58 25.89 -19.75
CA LYS A 65 15.04 25.99 -19.94
C LYS A 65 15.57 24.65 -20.44
N VAL A 66 16.37 24.68 -21.51
CA VAL A 66 17.09 23.51 -22.04
C VAL A 66 18.52 23.59 -21.54
N LYS A 67 19.05 22.48 -21.01
CA LYS A 67 20.44 22.42 -20.57
C LYS A 67 21.30 22.20 -21.81
N THR A 68 22.11 23.19 -22.13
CA THR A 68 22.93 23.22 -23.35
C THR A 68 24.38 23.44 -22.99
N TYR A 69 25.30 22.80 -23.71
CA TYR A 69 26.73 23.02 -23.62
C TYR A 69 27.32 23.26 -25.01
N CYS A 70 28.30 24.15 -25.10
CA CYS A 70 29.09 24.33 -26.31
C CYS A 70 30.53 24.72 -25.97
N GLU A 71 31.49 24.18 -26.69
CA GLU A 71 32.92 24.42 -26.47
C GLU A 71 33.39 25.82 -26.90
N CYS A 72 32.53 26.63 -27.52
CA CYS A 72 32.96 27.92 -28.03
C CYS A 72 33.20 28.95 -26.91
N PRO A 73 34.17 29.87 -27.07
CA PRO A 73 34.49 30.88 -26.04
C PRO A 73 33.31 31.76 -25.61
N ALA A 74 32.37 32.00 -26.53
CA ALA A 74 31.17 32.79 -26.27
C ALA A 74 30.20 32.08 -25.31
N PHE A 75 30.12 30.74 -25.37
CA PHE A 75 29.30 29.98 -24.43
C PHE A 75 29.89 30.03 -23.03
N ASP A 76 31.22 29.96 -22.88
CA ASP A 76 31.82 30.03 -21.56
C ASP A 76 31.52 31.36 -20.84
N SER A 77 31.54 32.46 -21.60
CA SER A 77 31.29 33.82 -21.09
C SER A 77 29.81 34.16 -20.86
N TYR A 78 28.91 33.74 -21.76
CA TYR A 78 27.50 34.20 -21.76
C TYR A 78 26.48 33.07 -21.58
N LYS A 79 26.94 31.82 -21.47
CA LYS A 79 26.12 30.58 -21.39
C LYS A 79 25.06 30.46 -22.49
N SER A 80 25.25 31.18 -23.59
CA SER A 80 24.40 31.17 -24.79
C SER A 80 25.27 31.51 -26.01
N CYS A 81 25.08 30.80 -27.12
CA CYS A 81 25.88 31.02 -28.31
C CYS A 81 25.12 30.69 -29.60
N LYS A 82 25.63 31.20 -30.73
CA LYS A 82 25.05 30.99 -32.06
C LYS A 82 25.08 29.51 -32.51
N HIS A 83 26.04 28.72 -32.02
CA HIS A 83 26.17 27.30 -32.38
C HIS A 83 25.02 26.46 -31.79
N ILE A 84 24.67 26.69 -30.51
CA ILE A 84 23.53 26.05 -29.86
C ILE A 84 22.21 26.35 -30.59
N VAL A 85 22.02 27.60 -31.01
CA VAL A 85 20.84 27.99 -31.81
C VAL A 85 20.81 27.22 -33.14
N ALA A 86 21.94 27.10 -33.84
CA ALA A 86 22.00 26.39 -35.11
C ALA A 86 21.65 24.91 -34.97
N VAL A 87 22.11 24.26 -33.90
CA VAL A 87 21.80 22.85 -33.60
C VAL A 87 20.33 22.66 -33.20
N LEU A 88 19.78 23.54 -32.36
CA LEU A 88 18.34 23.50 -32.01
C LEU A 88 17.44 23.68 -33.24
N LEU A 89 17.81 24.55 -34.18
CA LEU A 89 17.09 24.74 -35.44
C LEU A 89 17.20 23.50 -36.34
N LYS A 90 18.37 22.84 -36.38
CA LYS A 90 18.60 21.59 -37.13
C LYS A 90 17.79 20.42 -36.54
N ILE A 91 17.67 20.35 -35.21
CA ILE A 91 16.80 19.39 -34.51
C ILE A 91 15.32 19.68 -34.82
N SER A 92 14.90 20.94 -34.78
CA SER A 92 13.52 21.35 -35.09
C SER A 92 13.09 21.06 -36.52
N ASP A 93 14.02 21.02 -37.48
CA ASP A 93 13.75 20.74 -38.89
C ASP A 93 13.84 19.24 -39.23
N GLN A 94 14.33 18.38 -38.33
CA GLN A 94 14.20 16.93 -38.48
C GLN A 94 12.74 16.51 -38.29
N ARG A 95 12.01 16.41 -39.40
CA ARG A 95 10.73 15.69 -39.47
C ARG A 95 10.96 14.26 -38.99
N VAL A 96 10.48 13.93 -37.79
CA VAL A 96 10.35 12.54 -37.36
C VAL A 96 9.39 11.85 -38.36
N PRO A 97 9.86 10.86 -39.15
CA PRO A 97 8.99 10.19 -40.10
C PRO A 97 8.03 9.29 -39.32
N ASN A 98 6.75 9.66 -39.31
CA ASN A 98 5.67 8.77 -38.88
C ASN A 98 5.40 7.80 -40.04
N ARG A 99 6.15 6.70 -40.10
CA ARG A 99 5.81 5.49 -40.89
C ARG A 99 6.60 4.32 -40.32
N PHE A 100 5.90 3.31 -39.82
CA PHE A 100 6.50 2.02 -39.50
C PHE A 100 7.17 1.47 -40.78
N ASP A 101 8.46 1.24 -40.69
CA ASP A 101 9.30 0.76 -41.79
C ASP A 101 9.00 -0.73 -42.02
N GLU A 102 8.56 -1.08 -43.23
CA GLU A 102 8.36 -2.47 -43.65
C GLU A 102 9.62 -3.30 -43.36
N LYS A 103 10.83 -2.70 -43.42
CA LYS A 103 12.09 -3.38 -43.10
C LYS A 103 12.23 -3.87 -41.66
N ILE A 104 11.69 -3.15 -40.67
CA ILE A 104 11.74 -3.59 -39.27
C ILE A 104 10.76 -4.74 -39.07
N THR A 105 9.63 -4.70 -39.77
CA THR A 105 8.67 -5.81 -39.78
C THR A 105 9.28 -7.03 -40.48
N THR A 106 10.03 -6.84 -41.57
CA THR A 106 10.77 -7.92 -42.25
C THR A 106 11.92 -8.46 -41.40
N GLN A 107 12.67 -7.62 -40.68
CA GLN A 107 13.73 -8.06 -39.77
C GLN A 107 13.20 -8.74 -38.50
N PHE A 108 12.05 -8.29 -38.00
CA PHE A 108 11.34 -8.95 -36.90
C PHE A 108 10.76 -10.29 -37.34
N LEU A 109 10.20 -10.35 -38.55
CA LEU A 109 9.74 -11.59 -39.18
C LEU A 109 10.93 -12.52 -39.49
N ASP A 110 12.07 -12.04 -40.00
CA ASP A 110 13.26 -12.85 -40.26
C ASP A 110 13.93 -13.31 -38.96
N GLY A 111 13.94 -12.48 -37.91
CA GLY A 111 14.41 -12.85 -36.58
C GLY A 111 13.56 -13.94 -35.92
N ILE A 112 12.25 -13.95 -36.16
CA ILE A 112 11.33 -14.99 -35.66
C ILE A 112 11.32 -16.21 -36.58
N LEU A 113 11.35 -16.03 -37.90
CA LEU A 113 11.30 -17.13 -38.88
C LEU A 113 12.64 -17.86 -39.02
N SER A 114 13.78 -17.22 -38.73
CA SER A 114 15.10 -17.88 -38.63
C SER A 114 15.16 -18.87 -37.47
N SER A 115 14.36 -18.69 -36.42
CA SER A 115 14.20 -19.68 -35.34
C SER A 115 13.32 -20.89 -35.70
N GLN A 116 12.62 -20.86 -36.85
CA GLN A 116 11.72 -21.94 -37.30
C GLN A 116 11.98 -22.46 -38.73
N ARG A 117 13.05 -22.03 -39.40
CA ARG A 117 13.47 -22.56 -40.71
C ARG A 117 14.94 -22.96 -40.72
N SER A 118 15.27 -24.04 -40.01
CA SER A 118 16.48 -24.82 -40.29
C SER A 118 16.20 -25.80 -41.42
N THR A 119 16.29 -25.31 -42.64
CA THR A 119 16.61 -26.17 -43.79
C THR A 119 17.66 -25.49 -44.62
N HIS A 120 18.91 -25.42 -44.14
CA HIS A 120 20.07 -25.18 -45.00
C HIS A 120 21.31 -25.93 -44.50
N PHE A 121 21.85 -26.69 -45.45
CA PHE A 121 23.18 -27.31 -45.53
C PHE A 121 24.16 -27.01 -44.38
N GLU A 122 24.54 -28.08 -43.65
CA GLU A 122 25.70 -28.07 -42.76
C GLU A 122 26.99 -27.96 -43.59
N MET A 123 27.68 -26.83 -43.49
CA MET A 123 29.13 -26.82 -43.64
C MET A 123 29.74 -27.07 -42.25
N GLU A 124 30.62 -28.07 -42.14
CA GLU A 124 31.36 -28.34 -40.92
C GLU A 124 32.23 -27.12 -40.57
N LYS A 125 31.83 -26.35 -39.54
CA LYS A 125 32.65 -25.26 -39.01
C LYS A 125 33.93 -25.82 -38.38
N ILE A 126 35.00 -25.05 -38.42
CA ILE A 126 36.32 -25.44 -37.90
C ILE A 126 36.47 -24.95 -36.45
N PRO A 127 36.90 -25.81 -35.50
CA PRO A 127 37.08 -25.40 -34.11
C PRO A 127 38.31 -24.50 -33.92
N MET A 128 38.13 -23.44 -33.13
CA MET A 128 39.20 -22.58 -32.63
C MET A 128 39.79 -23.15 -31.36
N MET A 129 41.11 -23.40 -31.33
CA MET A 129 41.81 -23.90 -30.15
C MET A 129 42.35 -22.75 -29.32
N VAL A 130 42.05 -22.74 -28.02
CA VAL A 130 42.50 -21.69 -27.08
C VAL A 130 43.52 -22.25 -26.08
N GLU A 131 44.59 -21.50 -25.82
CA GLU A 131 45.57 -21.75 -24.75
C GLU A 131 45.59 -20.59 -23.76
N TYR A 132 45.66 -20.94 -22.48
CA TYR A 132 45.60 -20.00 -21.37
C TYR A 132 46.91 -19.99 -20.59
N TYR A 133 47.40 -18.81 -20.23
CA TYR A 133 48.62 -18.64 -19.43
C TYR A 133 48.30 -17.81 -18.19
N VAL A 134 48.41 -18.42 -17.01
CA VAL A 134 48.18 -17.77 -15.71
C VAL A 134 49.51 -17.34 -15.12
N LYS A 135 49.76 -16.04 -15.05
CA LYS A 135 51.03 -15.46 -14.56
C LYS A 135 50.87 -14.94 -13.14
N LEU A 136 51.65 -15.50 -12.22
CA LEU A 136 51.65 -15.19 -10.79
C LEU A 136 52.82 -14.25 -10.44
N GLU A 137 52.55 -12.97 -10.19
CA GLU A 137 53.59 -11.96 -9.91
C GLU A 137 54.00 -11.90 -8.43
N HIS A 138 55.19 -11.33 -8.15
CA HIS A 138 55.70 -11.13 -6.78
C HIS A 138 54.96 -10.06 -5.98
N ASN A 139 54.24 -9.15 -6.65
CA ASN A 139 53.42 -8.09 -6.05
C ASN A 139 51.99 -8.56 -5.66
N ASN A 140 51.76 -9.88 -5.57
CA ASN A 140 50.45 -10.50 -5.34
C ASN A 140 49.39 -10.21 -6.42
N LYS A 141 49.77 -9.96 -7.69
CA LYS A 141 48.83 -9.87 -8.82
C LYS A 141 48.84 -11.15 -9.65
N ILE A 142 47.70 -11.46 -10.26
CA ILE A 142 47.53 -12.60 -11.17
C ILE A 142 47.01 -12.08 -12.51
N TRP A 143 47.72 -12.43 -13.58
CA TRP A 143 47.39 -12.04 -14.95
C TRP A 143 47.04 -13.26 -15.81
N LEU A 144 46.14 -13.08 -16.76
CA LEU A 144 45.76 -14.08 -17.76
C LEU A 144 46.16 -13.60 -19.16
N GLU A 145 46.86 -14.44 -19.92
CA GLU A 145 47.18 -14.24 -21.33
C GLU A 145 46.52 -15.35 -22.17
N LEU A 146 45.93 -14.98 -23.31
CA LEU A 146 45.21 -15.90 -24.19
C LEU A 146 45.88 -15.99 -25.57
N LYS A 147 45.93 -17.21 -26.12
CA LYS A 147 46.32 -17.47 -27.51
C LYS A 147 45.28 -18.34 -28.19
N THR A 148 44.92 -18.03 -29.43
CA THR A 148 43.88 -18.79 -30.16
C THR A 148 44.19 -18.96 -31.65
N GLY A 149 43.70 -20.04 -32.25
CA GLY A 149 43.75 -20.30 -33.69
C GLY A 149 43.44 -21.74 -34.05
N VAL A 150 43.41 -22.05 -35.35
CA VAL A 150 43.09 -23.39 -35.87
C VAL A 150 44.34 -24.29 -35.86
N GLU A 151 45.34 -23.99 -36.71
CA GLU A 151 46.59 -24.77 -36.77
C GLU A 151 47.73 -24.12 -35.96
N HIS A 152 47.77 -22.79 -35.94
CA HIS A 152 48.75 -21.99 -35.20
C HIS A 152 48.03 -21.10 -34.18
N ARG A 153 48.50 -21.06 -32.93
CA ARG A 153 47.93 -20.19 -31.89
C ARG A 153 48.54 -18.80 -31.96
N TYR A 154 47.72 -17.81 -32.28
CA TYR A 154 48.11 -16.40 -32.30
C TYR A 154 47.86 -15.76 -30.94
N VAL A 155 48.81 -14.97 -30.47
CA VAL A 155 48.65 -14.19 -29.23
C VAL A 155 47.61 -13.10 -29.45
N ILE A 156 46.62 -13.02 -28.57
CA ILE A 156 45.60 -11.98 -28.61
C ILE A 156 46.25 -10.66 -28.18
N ARG A 157 46.25 -9.68 -29.09
CA ARG A 157 46.90 -8.37 -28.87
C ARG A 157 46.09 -7.45 -27.97
N ASN A 158 44.78 -7.60 -27.98
CA ASN A 158 43.83 -6.82 -27.21
C ASN A 158 42.70 -7.75 -26.73
N VAL A 159 42.71 -8.13 -25.46
CA VAL A 159 41.76 -9.10 -24.91
C VAL A 159 40.33 -8.54 -24.92
N ARG A 160 40.12 -7.26 -24.61
CA ARG A 160 38.78 -6.62 -24.58
C ARG A 160 38.12 -6.64 -25.96
N GLU A 161 38.84 -6.18 -26.98
CA GLU A 161 38.35 -6.15 -28.37
C GLU A 161 38.10 -7.55 -28.93
N PHE A 162 38.94 -8.52 -28.56
CA PHE A 162 38.74 -9.92 -28.94
C PHE A 162 37.44 -10.50 -28.35
N LEU A 163 37.17 -10.24 -27.06
CA LEU A 163 35.96 -10.71 -26.39
C LEU A 163 34.69 -10.09 -26.99
N GLU A 164 34.70 -8.78 -27.25
CA GLU A 164 33.59 -8.07 -27.88
C GLU A 164 33.24 -8.67 -29.25
N HIS A 165 34.22 -8.84 -30.14
CA HIS A 165 33.96 -9.36 -31.48
C HIS A 165 33.48 -10.82 -31.44
N VAL A 166 34.10 -11.67 -30.62
CA VAL A 166 33.74 -13.11 -30.57
C VAL A 166 32.36 -13.33 -29.98
N LEU A 167 31.99 -12.61 -28.90
CA LEU A 167 30.69 -12.78 -28.24
C LEU A 167 29.53 -12.13 -29.01
N ASN A 168 29.79 -11.07 -29.80
CA ASN A 168 28.80 -10.45 -30.68
C ASN A 168 28.69 -11.14 -32.05
N ASN A 169 29.40 -12.26 -32.25
CA ASN A 169 29.42 -13.03 -33.49
C ASN A 169 29.90 -12.19 -34.70
N GLU A 170 30.97 -11.41 -34.50
CA GLU A 170 31.62 -10.57 -35.49
C GLU A 170 33.00 -11.15 -35.89
N ALA A 171 33.47 -10.81 -37.09
CA ALA A 171 34.79 -11.23 -37.55
C ALA A 171 35.90 -10.49 -36.77
N HIS A 172 36.91 -11.23 -36.31
CA HIS A 172 38.05 -10.65 -35.58
C HIS A 172 39.36 -10.89 -36.33
N PHE A 173 40.08 -9.81 -36.64
CA PHE A 173 41.30 -9.86 -37.43
C PHE A 173 42.55 -10.11 -36.57
N PHE A 174 43.30 -11.18 -36.86
CA PHE A 174 44.59 -11.46 -36.19
C PHE A 174 45.79 -11.04 -37.04
N THR A 175 45.84 -11.49 -38.30
CA THR A 175 46.91 -11.20 -39.27
C THR A 175 46.39 -11.24 -40.70
N ASN A 176 47.18 -10.76 -41.68
CA ASN A 176 46.84 -10.85 -43.10
C ASN A 176 46.61 -12.29 -43.63
N ARG A 177 46.98 -13.32 -42.85
CA ARG A 177 46.81 -14.74 -43.22
C ARG A 177 45.71 -15.44 -42.43
N PHE A 178 45.16 -14.80 -41.39
CA PHE A 178 44.18 -15.42 -40.51
C PHE A 178 43.30 -14.39 -39.80
N SER A 179 41.99 -14.59 -39.89
CA SER A 179 40.96 -13.89 -39.15
C SER A 179 39.96 -14.91 -38.62
N PHE A 180 39.43 -14.67 -37.43
CA PHE A 180 38.23 -15.35 -36.97
C PHE A 180 37.05 -14.88 -37.81
N ASP A 181 36.27 -15.83 -38.31
CA ASP A 181 35.08 -15.61 -39.11
C ASP A 181 33.96 -16.49 -38.52
N PRO A 182 32.87 -15.90 -38.00
CA PRO A 182 31.78 -16.63 -37.34
C PRO A 182 31.00 -17.57 -38.28
N GLU A 183 31.08 -17.38 -39.60
CA GLU A 183 30.48 -18.30 -40.57
C GLU A 183 31.30 -19.59 -40.72
N LEU A 184 32.63 -19.52 -40.52
CA LEU A 184 33.57 -20.62 -40.77
C LEU A 184 34.12 -21.27 -39.48
N HIS A 185 34.16 -20.54 -38.38
CA HIS A 185 34.82 -20.93 -37.15
C HIS A 185 33.85 -20.99 -35.97
N TYR A 186 34.15 -21.84 -34.98
CA TYR A 186 33.45 -21.87 -33.70
C TYR A 186 34.41 -22.11 -32.53
N PHE A 187 34.05 -21.63 -31.35
CA PHE A 187 34.76 -21.94 -30.10
C PHE A 187 34.07 -23.09 -29.38
N LEU A 188 34.84 -23.89 -28.64
CA LEU A 188 34.26 -24.92 -27.79
C LEU A 188 33.44 -24.28 -26.68
N GLN A 189 32.37 -24.95 -26.25
CA GLN A 189 31.45 -24.43 -25.25
C GLN A 189 32.16 -24.05 -23.94
N GLN A 190 33.18 -24.83 -23.55
CA GLN A 190 33.99 -24.56 -22.36
C GLN A 190 34.82 -23.28 -22.51
N ASP A 191 35.33 -22.98 -23.72
CA ASP A 191 36.06 -21.74 -23.96
C ASP A 191 35.10 -20.55 -23.98
N ILE A 192 33.91 -20.69 -24.57
CA ILE A 192 32.86 -19.65 -24.57
C ILE A 192 32.50 -19.26 -23.12
N GLN A 193 32.30 -20.23 -22.24
CA GLN A 193 32.03 -19.97 -20.82
C GLN A 193 33.13 -19.14 -20.16
N ILE A 194 34.40 -19.42 -20.45
CA ILE A 194 35.53 -18.63 -19.94
C ILE A 194 35.52 -17.22 -20.55
N LEU A 195 35.27 -17.08 -21.85
CA LEU A 195 35.25 -15.77 -22.52
C LEU A 195 34.08 -14.89 -22.03
N GLU A 196 32.88 -15.44 -21.84
CA GLU A 196 31.72 -14.75 -21.26
C GLU A 196 32.02 -14.29 -19.83
N MET A 197 32.68 -15.14 -19.04
CA MET A 197 33.10 -14.81 -17.68
C MET A 197 34.09 -13.63 -17.66
N LEU A 198 35.08 -13.63 -18.56
CA LEU A 198 36.02 -12.51 -18.70
C LEU A 198 35.32 -11.22 -19.15
N GLN A 199 34.33 -11.30 -20.06
CA GLN A 199 33.55 -10.15 -20.50
C GLN A 199 32.72 -9.55 -19.36
N SER A 200 32.14 -10.38 -18.49
CA SER A 200 31.38 -9.91 -17.33
C SER A 200 32.25 -9.10 -16.35
N PHE A 201 33.53 -9.48 -16.20
CA PHE A 201 34.48 -8.75 -15.37
C PHE A 201 34.83 -7.37 -15.95
N ILE A 202 34.94 -7.28 -17.28
CA ILE A 202 35.19 -6.02 -17.98
C ILE A 202 34.02 -5.05 -17.76
N GLN A 203 32.79 -5.52 -18.00
CA GLN A 203 31.57 -4.71 -17.85
C GLN A 203 31.35 -4.24 -16.40
N THR A 204 31.68 -5.09 -15.42
CA THR A 204 31.58 -4.74 -13.99
C THR A 204 32.70 -3.76 -13.59
N GLY A 205 33.89 -3.88 -14.18
CA GLY A 205 35.02 -2.99 -13.94
C GLY A 205 34.75 -1.54 -14.36
N ASP A 206 34.02 -1.34 -15.47
CA ASP A 206 33.66 -0.02 -15.99
C ASP A 206 32.68 0.76 -15.09
N ILE A 207 32.02 0.10 -14.12
CA ILE A 207 31.14 0.74 -13.12
C ILE A 207 31.96 1.34 -11.96
N PHE A 208 33.18 0.86 -11.71
CA PHE A 208 34.03 1.31 -10.59
C PHE A 208 35.18 2.24 -11.01
N THR A 209 35.41 2.45 -12.31
CA THR A 209 36.47 3.33 -12.86
C THR A 209 36.11 4.81 -12.86
N ASP A 210 34.84 5.16 -12.61
CA ASP A 210 34.38 6.56 -12.52
C ASP A 210 34.89 7.31 -11.26
N ARG A 211 35.75 6.66 -10.45
CA ARG A 211 36.50 7.26 -9.34
C ARG A 211 37.98 6.86 -9.33
N GLY A 212 38.72 7.23 -10.36
CA GLY A 212 40.09 7.76 -10.25
C GLY A 212 41.15 6.97 -9.47
N TYR A 213 41.14 5.63 -9.44
CA TYR A 213 42.21 4.83 -8.78
C TYR A 213 42.95 3.83 -9.67
N TYR A 214 42.62 3.74 -10.96
CA TYR A 214 43.42 3.01 -11.95
C TYR A 214 43.66 3.91 -13.16
N SER A 215 44.84 4.56 -13.19
CA SER A 215 45.36 5.19 -14.40
C SER A 215 45.57 4.13 -15.48
N GLU A 216 44.79 4.23 -16.55
CA GLU A 216 44.67 3.26 -17.65
C GLU A 216 45.85 3.26 -18.65
N ASN A 217 46.97 3.93 -18.34
CA ASN A 217 48.03 4.18 -19.33
C ASN A 217 49.31 3.34 -19.19
N ALA A 218 49.31 2.20 -18.51
CA ALA A 218 50.55 1.43 -18.32
C ALA A 218 50.47 -0.11 -18.44
N TYR A 219 49.30 -0.71 -18.70
CA TYR A 219 49.19 -2.17 -18.76
C TYR A 219 49.04 -2.68 -20.20
N ASP A 220 49.82 -3.72 -20.52
CA ASP A 220 49.83 -4.37 -21.82
C ASP A 220 48.43 -4.90 -22.14
N LYS A 221 47.79 -4.41 -23.22
CA LYS A 221 46.44 -4.80 -23.66
C LYS A 221 46.31 -6.32 -23.94
N ARG A 222 47.43 -7.03 -23.95
CA ARG A 222 47.55 -8.49 -24.06
C ARG A 222 47.24 -9.24 -22.76
N LEU A 223 47.38 -8.59 -21.61
CA LEU A 223 47.24 -9.23 -20.30
C LEU A 223 45.95 -8.76 -19.62
N PHE A 224 45.20 -9.74 -19.11
CA PHE A 224 43.98 -9.50 -18.35
C PHE A 224 44.27 -9.64 -16.85
N LEU A 225 44.06 -8.57 -16.06
CA LEU A 225 44.19 -8.64 -14.60
C LEU A 225 42.99 -9.41 -14.04
N VAL A 226 43.22 -10.53 -13.37
CA VAL A 226 42.11 -11.30 -12.81
C VAL A 226 41.65 -10.66 -11.49
N PRO A 227 40.37 -10.28 -11.34
CA PRO A 227 39.86 -9.77 -10.07
C PRO A 227 39.93 -10.84 -8.97
N PRO A 228 40.38 -10.51 -7.75
CA PRO A 228 40.55 -11.52 -6.70
C PRO A 228 39.26 -12.27 -6.33
N ILE A 229 38.11 -11.58 -6.39
CA ILE A 229 36.81 -12.16 -6.04
C ILE A 229 36.36 -13.29 -6.99
N ALA A 230 36.87 -13.29 -8.22
CA ALA A 230 36.43 -14.20 -9.26
C ALA A 230 37.48 -15.23 -9.69
N PHE A 231 38.69 -15.13 -9.12
CA PHE A 231 39.81 -16.00 -9.47
C PHE A 231 39.53 -17.48 -9.25
N PHE A 232 38.85 -17.84 -8.16
CA PHE A 232 38.54 -19.23 -7.86
C PHE A 232 37.63 -19.90 -8.92
N GLN A 233 36.56 -19.22 -9.30
CA GLN A 233 35.66 -19.73 -10.34
C GLN A 233 36.38 -19.81 -11.70
N LEU A 234 37.22 -18.81 -12.01
CA LEU A 234 38.01 -18.81 -13.24
C LEU A 234 39.03 -19.96 -13.27
N ILE A 235 39.75 -20.22 -12.18
CA ILE A 235 40.78 -21.26 -12.14
C ILE A 235 40.16 -22.66 -12.20
N GLU A 236 38.95 -22.87 -11.69
CA GLU A 236 38.19 -24.12 -11.85
C GLU A 236 37.89 -24.41 -13.33
N LEU A 237 37.41 -23.41 -14.08
CA LEU A 237 37.14 -23.56 -15.52
C LEU A 237 38.43 -23.80 -16.32
N LEU A 238 39.51 -23.08 -15.96
CA LEU A 238 40.80 -23.21 -16.64
C LEU A 238 41.47 -24.58 -16.40
N LYS A 239 41.11 -25.32 -15.34
CA LYS A 239 41.70 -26.64 -15.01
C LYS A 239 41.43 -27.67 -16.10
N GLU A 240 40.29 -27.56 -16.77
CA GLU A 240 39.85 -28.48 -17.83
C GLU A 240 40.39 -28.10 -19.21
N ARG A 241 41.19 -27.02 -19.30
CA ARG A 241 41.73 -26.47 -20.55
C ARG A 241 43.25 -26.54 -20.59
N SER A 242 43.82 -26.25 -21.75
CA SER A 242 45.27 -26.16 -21.97
C SER A 242 45.85 -24.93 -21.26
N THR A 243 46.11 -25.06 -19.97
CA THR A 243 46.55 -23.97 -19.08
C THR A 243 47.98 -24.18 -18.59
N THR A 244 48.80 -23.13 -18.69
CA THR A 244 50.17 -23.08 -18.15
C THR A 244 50.26 -22.03 -17.04
N VAL A 245 50.82 -22.40 -15.88
CA VAL A 245 51.02 -21.49 -14.75
C VAL A 245 52.48 -21.04 -14.69
N GLU A 246 52.71 -19.73 -14.67
CA GLU A 246 54.04 -19.11 -14.65
C GLU A 246 54.25 -18.35 -13.33
N ILE A 247 55.35 -18.64 -12.65
CA ILE A 247 55.77 -17.90 -11.44
C ILE A 247 57.28 -17.67 -11.45
N GLY A 248 57.69 -16.41 -11.60
CA GLY A 248 59.12 -16.07 -11.72
C GLY A 248 59.75 -16.67 -12.97
N LYS A 249 60.59 -17.70 -12.80
CA LYS A 249 61.23 -18.46 -13.91
C LYS A 249 60.68 -19.89 -14.04
N SER A 250 59.73 -20.28 -13.20
CA SER A 250 59.18 -21.62 -13.15
C SER A 250 57.87 -21.69 -13.94
N PHE A 251 57.73 -22.75 -14.74
CA PHE A 251 56.54 -23.04 -15.52
C PHE A 251 55.97 -24.39 -15.10
N TYR A 252 54.68 -24.42 -14.77
CA TYR A 252 53.95 -25.63 -14.40
C TYR A 252 52.91 -25.92 -15.49
N GLN A 253 53.00 -27.13 -16.06
CA GLN A 253 52.00 -27.62 -17.02
C GLN A 253 50.93 -28.40 -16.28
N GLY A 254 49.67 -27.94 -16.40
CA GLY A 254 48.59 -28.41 -15.56
C GLY A 254 48.62 -27.78 -14.17
N MET A 255 47.48 -27.84 -13.48
CA MET A 255 47.33 -27.27 -12.14
C MET A 255 46.40 -28.13 -11.29
N GLU A 256 46.74 -28.20 -10.01
CA GLU A 256 45.94 -28.87 -8.99
C GLU A 256 45.32 -27.82 -8.07
N ILE A 257 44.06 -28.04 -7.69
CA ILE A 257 43.29 -27.16 -6.82
C ILE A 257 42.87 -27.99 -5.62
N VAL A 258 43.29 -27.56 -4.42
CA VAL A 258 42.96 -28.18 -3.15
C VAL A 258 42.16 -27.17 -2.31
N LYS A 259 40.99 -27.59 -1.84
CA LYS A 259 40.13 -26.77 -0.97
C LYS A 259 40.29 -27.24 0.48
N ASP A 260 40.10 -26.31 1.42
CA ASP A 260 40.03 -26.60 2.85
C ASP A 260 41.25 -27.33 3.42
N ALA A 261 42.43 -27.08 2.87
CA ALA A 261 43.69 -27.66 3.34
C ALA A 261 44.82 -26.64 3.36
N LEU A 262 45.79 -26.89 4.25
CA LEU A 262 47.05 -26.16 4.33
C LEU A 262 48.20 -27.05 3.83
N PRO A 263 49.24 -26.47 3.22
CA PRO A 263 50.41 -27.23 2.74
C PRO A 263 51.43 -27.56 3.86
N PHE A 264 51.03 -27.53 5.13
CA PHE A 264 51.91 -27.74 6.29
C PHE A 264 51.11 -28.28 7.50
N ASP A 265 51.82 -28.95 8.41
CA ASP A 265 51.26 -29.60 9.60
C ASP A 265 51.91 -29.05 10.89
N PHE A 266 51.30 -29.36 12.02
CA PHE A 266 51.78 -28.94 13.34
C PHE A 266 52.26 -30.13 14.16
N LYS A 267 53.25 -29.89 15.03
CA LYS A 267 53.76 -30.89 15.97
C LYS A 267 54.02 -30.30 17.34
N VAL A 268 53.52 -30.94 18.40
CA VAL A 268 53.74 -30.55 19.79
C VAL A 268 54.69 -31.56 20.44
N ALA A 269 55.87 -31.10 20.82
CA ALA A 269 56.94 -31.93 21.39
C ALA A 269 57.76 -31.14 22.40
N HIS A 270 58.62 -31.84 23.14
CA HIS A 270 59.66 -31.20 23.93
C HIS A 270 60.87 -30.85 23.05
N ASP A 271 61.44 -29.66 23.22
CA ASP A 271 62.69 -29.25 22.58
C ASP A 271 63.92 -29.91 23.24
N ASP A 272 65.11 -29.64 22.71
CA ASP A 272 66.38 -30.16 23.25
C ASP A 272 66.64 -29.78 24.73
N LYS A 273 65.92 -28.78 25.27
CA LYS A 273 66.00 -28.32 26.66
C LYS A 273 64.88 -28.86 27.55
N LYS A 274 64.03 -29.74 27.03
CA LYS A 274 62.80 -30.25 27.68
C LYS A 274 61.73 -29.19 27.93
N GLU A 275 61.69 -28.14 27.13
CA GLU A 275 60.60 -27.17 27.12
C GLU A 275 59.55 -27.57 26.08
N LEU A 276 58.26 -27.37 26.38
CA LEU A 276 57.17 -27.70 25.46
C LEU A 276 57.18 -26.71 24.28
N VAL A 277 57.19 -27.20 23.04
CA VAL A 277 57.22 -26.37 21.82
C VAL A 277 56.19 -26.84 20.77
N LEU A 278 55.65 -25.89 20.00
CA LEU A 278 54.85 -26.10 18.80
C LEU A 278 55.73 -25.89 17.55
N GLN A 279 55.92 -26.93 16.76
CA GLN A 279 56.70 -26.94 15.52
C GLN A 279 55.78 -26.91 14.29
N VAL A 280 56.21 -26.26 13.20
CA VAL A 280 55.48 -26.21 11.91
C VAL A 280 56.27 -26.97 10.84
N GLU A 281 55.76 -28.12 10.42
CA GLU A 281 56.39 -29.00 9.42
C GLU A 281 55.88 -28.72 8.00
N GLY A 282 56.76 -28.70 6.99
CA GLY A 282 56.35 -28.51 5.58
C GLY A 282 56.29 -27.06 5.08
N PHE A 283 56.68 -26.07 5.89
CA PHE A 283 56.58 -24.65 5.54
C PHE A 283 57.63 -24.13 4.51
N LYS A 284 58.09 -24.96 3.56
CA LYS A 284 59.11 -24.57 2.55
C LYS A 284 58.45 -24.23 1.21
N GLU A 285 58.96 -23.19 0.54
CA GLU A 285 58.54 -22.77 -0.82
C GLU A 285 57.06 -22.36 -1.00
N ILE A 286 56.41 -21.95 0.09
CA ILE A 286 55.01 -21.50 0.09
C ILE A 286 54.92 -20.00 -0.24
N LYS A 287 54.02 -19.62 -1.16
CA LYS A 287 53.68 -18.22 -1.45
C LYS A 287 52.20 -17.93 -1.20
N TYR A 288 51.92 -17.02 -0.26
CA TYR A 288 50.56 -16.63 0.11
C TYR A 288 50.11 -15.35 -0.61
N PHE A 289 49.12 -15.46 -1.48
CA PHE A 289 48.51 -14.36 -2.22
C PHE A 289 47.31 -13.80 -1.43
N THR A 290 47.60 -12.91 -0.50
CA THR A 290 46.61 -12.36 0.44
C THR A 290 45.35 -11.78 -0.21
N PRO A 291 45.40 -11.01 -1.32
CA PRO A 291 44.18 -10.48 -1.95
C PRO A 291 43.25 -11.57 -2.50
N TYR A 292 43.83 -12.71 -2.92
CA TYR A 292 43.13 -13.82 -3.54
C TYR A 292 42.75 -14.92 -2.53
N LYS A 293 43.06 -14.71 -1.23
CA LYS A 293 42.86 -15.71 -0.17
C LYS A 293 43.39 -17.10 -0.53
N MET A 294 44.50 -17.18 -1.26
CA MET A 294 45.04 -18.43 -1.79
C MET A 294 46.52 -18.62 -1.44
N ILE A 295 46.94 -19.88 -1.36
CA ILE A 295 48.32 -20.27 -1.17
C ILE A 295 48.78 -21.07 -2.38
N PHE A 296 49.95 -20.73 -2.94
CA PHE A 296 50.57 -21.48 -4.03
C PHE A 296 51.83 -22.19 -3.51
N SER A 297 51.92 -23.50 -3.74
CA SER A 297 53.09 -24.32 -3.43
C SER A 297 53.30 -25.39 -4.49
N ALA A 298 54.50 -25.46 -5.07
CA ALA A 298 54.93 -26.51 -6.01
C ALA A 298 53.93 -26.90 -7.12
N GLY A 299 53.21 -25.93 -7.71
CA GLY A 299 52.23 -26.17 -8.79
C GLY A 299 50.79 -26.41 -8.32
N VAL A 300 50.53 -26.36 -7.01
CA VAL A 300 49.23 -26.58 -6.39
C VAL A 300 48.67 -25.28 -5.81
N PHE A 301 47.38 -25.01 -6.07
CA PHE A 301 46.62 -23.90 -5.51
C PHE A 301 45.77 -24.38 -4.33
N TYR A 302 46.11 -23.93 -3.12
CA TYR A 302 45.35 -24.18 -1.92
C TYR A 302 44.41 -22.99 -1.65
N PHE A 303 43.14 -23.28 -1.41
CA PHE A 303 42.12 -22.32 -1.00
C PHE A 303 41.68 -22.65 0.42
N PRO A 304 42.32 -22.06 1.45
CA PRO A 304 42.00 -22.37 2.83
C PRO A 304 40.67 -21.72 3.24
N ASN A 305 39.95 -22.35 4.16
CA ASN A 305 38.77 -21.76 4.78
C ASN A 305 39.13 -20.58 5.69
N ASP A 306 38.13 -19.83 6.16
CA ASP A 306 38.38 -18.62 6.94
C ASP A 306 39.14 -18.88 8.25
N ASP A 307 38.98 -20.06 8.87
CA ASP A 307 39.73 -20.43 10.09
C ASP A 307 41.19 -20.76 9.79
N GLN A 308 41.45 -21.47 8.70
CA GLN A 308 42.80 -21.71 8.18
C GLN A 308 43.50 -20.39 7.77
N LEU A 309 42.78 -19.44 7.17
CA LEU A 309 43.31 -18.12 6.82
C LEU A 309 43.66 -17.29 8.06
N LYS A 310 42.87 -17.37 9.14
CA LYS A 310 43.21 -16.72 10.43
C LYS A 310 44.54 -17.25 10.96
N VAL A 311 44.71 -18.58 10.98
CA VAL A 311 45.96 -19.23 11.43
C VAL A 311 47.14 -18.84 10.52
N MET A 312 46.95 -18.87 9.20
CA MET A 312 47.98 -18.48 8.23
C MET A 312 48.43 -17.02 8.38
N ASN A 313 47.49 -16.11 8.66
CA ASN A 313 47.80 -14.71 8.90
C ASN A 313 48.63 -14.50 10.19
N GLN A 314 48.40 -15.31 11.22
CA GLN A 314 49.22 -15.28 12.44
C GLN A 314 50.63 -15.82 12.15
N ILE A 315 50.75 -16.99 11.49
CA ILE A 315 52.05 -17.57 11.11
C ILE A 315 52.89 -16.60 10.26
N LYS A 316 52.26 -15.89 9.31
CA LYS A 316 52.92 -14.85 8.50
C LYS A 316 53.51 -13.71 9.35
N ARG A 317 52.87 -13.33 10.46
CA ARG A 317 53.33 -12.25 11.36
C ARG A 317 54.55 -12.65 12.19
N PHE A 318 54.65 -13.92 12.58
CA PHE A 318 55.74 -14.43 13.44
C PHE A 318 57.09 -14.57 12.70
N GLY A 319 57.09 -14.66 11.37
CA GLY A 319 58.30 -14.69 10.55
C GLY A 319 58.92 -16.09 10.46
N VAL A 320 59.34 -16.47 9.25
CA VAL A 320 59.72 -17.84 8.83
C VAL A 320 61.08 -18.30 9.37
N ALA A 321 61.68 -17.58 10.32
CA ALA A 321 63.06 -17.83 10.76
C ALA A 321 63.17 -18.89 11.87
N SER A 322 62.13 -19.11 12.67
CA SER A 322 62.09 -20.11 13.73
C SER A 322 60.86 -20.99 13.55
N GLN A 323 61.07 -22.25 13.18
CA GLN A 323 60.01 -23.24 12.95
C GLN A 323 59.42 -23.79 14.26
N GLU A 324 59.73 -23.17 15.41
CA GLU A 324 59.39 -23.63 16.76
C GLU A 324 58.87 -22.47 17.63
N LEU A 325 57.80 -22.70 18.37
CA LEU A 325 57.15 -21.75 19.28
C LEU A 325 57.09 -22.34 20.71
N PRO A 326 57.75 -21.76 21.72
CA PRO A 326 57.72 -22.28 23.09
C PRO A 326 56.39 -22.02 23.80
N ILE A 327 55.95 -23.00 24.59
CA ILE A 327 54.73 -23.00 25.42
C ILE A 327 55.16 -23.08 26.89
N SER A 328 54.85 -22.07 27.68
CA SER A 328 55.22 -22.06 29.10
C SER A 328 54.30 -22.94 29.95
N THR A 329 54.79 -23.42 31.09
CA THR A 329 54.02 -24.24 32.05
C THR A 329 52.77 -23.52 32.57
N GLU A 330 52.81 -22.19 32.73
CA GLU A 330 51.66 -21.38 33.13
C GLU A 330 50.58 -21.28 32.05
N THR A 331 50.94 -21.42 30.78
CA THR A 331 50.01 -21.30 29.63
C THR A 331 49.67 -22.65 29.00
N ALA A 332 50.22 -23.75 29.52
CA ALA A 332 49.99 -25.10 29.00
C ALA A 332 48.51 -25.50 29.07
N ASP A 333 47.83 -25.35 30.22
CA ASP A 333 46.40 -25.64 30.37
C ASP A 333 45.55 -24.87 29.33
N LEU A 334 45.87 -23.59 29.13
CA LEU A 334 45.19 -22.72 28.17
C LEU A 334 45.47 -23.16 26.73
N PHE A 335 46.72 -23.50 26.42
CA PHE A 335 47.12 -23.97 25.10
C PHE A 335 46.39 -25.27 24.73
N PHE A 336 46.36 -26.26 25.62
CA PHE A 336 45.69 -27.54 25.38
C PHE A 336 44.16 -27.41 25.34
N SER A 337 43.58 -26.52 26.13
CA SER A 337 42.11 -26.35 26.20
C SER A 337 41.55 -25.44 25.11
N GLU A 338 42.29 -24.41 24.66
CA GLU A 338 41.76 -23.41 23.71
C GLU A 338 42.49 -23.37 22.35
N VAL A 339 43.82 -23.54 22.32
CA VAL A 339 44.60 -23.37 21.09
C VAL A 339 44.73 -24.68 20.29
N LEU A 340 45.01 -25.80 20.97
CA LEU A 340 45.19 -27.11 20.35
C LEU A 340 43.94 -27.59 19.59
N PRO A 341 42.69 -27.44 20.11
CA PRO A 341 41.49 -27.82 19.35
C PRO A 341 41.33 -27.03 18.05
N VAL A 342 41.68 -25.72 18.06
CA VAL A 342 41.65 -24.88 16.86
C VAL A 342 42.67 -25.34 15.83
N LEU A 343 43.88 -25.70 16.27
CA LEU A 343 44.91 -26.24 15.38
C LEU A 343 44.50 -27.59 14.77
N LYS A 344 43.91 -28.50 15.56
CA LYS A 344 43.38 -29.81 15.09
C LYS A 344 42.23 -29.68 14.09
N LYS A 345 41.43 -28.62 14.19
CA LYS A 345 40.36 -28.30 13.21
C LYS A 345 40.93 -27.77 11.88
N VAL A 346 42.12 -27.18 11.91
CA VAL A 346 42.72 -26.41 10.80
C VAL A 346 43.73 -27.23 9.99
N SER A 347 44.54 -28.07 10.64
CA SER A 347 45.49 -29.00 10.00
C SER A 347 45.77 -30.21 10.90
N HIS A 348 46.55 -31.18 10.41
CA HIS A 348 46.99 -32.31 11.22
C HIS A 348 47.94 -31.81 12.34
N VAL A 349 47.72 -32.29 13.57
CA VAL A 349 48.55 -31.97 14.73
C VAL A 349 49.06 -33.26 15.36
N GLU A 350 50.37 -33.49 15.30
CA GLU A 350 51.02 -34.61 15.98
C GLU A 350 51.42 -34.20 17.41
N ILE A 351 51.14 -35.04 18.41
CA ILE A 351 51.57 -34.83 19.80
C ILE A 351 52.48 -35.98 20.19
N SER A 352 53.66 -35.68 20.74
CA SER A 352 54.59 -36.72 21.19
C SER A 352 54.04 -37.53 22.38
N ASP A 353 54.40 -38.82 22.46
CA ASP A 353 53.93 -39.73 23.53
C ASP A 353 54.24 -39.20 24.94
N GLN A 354 55.39 -38.57 25.13
CA GLN A 354 55.82 -37.98 26.42
C GLN A 354 54.88 -36.88 26.92
N VAL A 355 54.32 -36.07 26.01
CA VAL A 355 53.38 -35.00 26.34
C VAL A 355 51.98 -35.57 26.58
N THR A 356 51.64 -36.68 25.91
CA THR A 356 50.32 -37.32 26.03
C THR A 356 50.10 -37.91 27.42
N ASP A 357 51.15 -38.47 28.04
CA ASP A 357 51.08 -39.04 29.40
C ASP A 357 50.89 -37.99 30.52
N GLU A 358 51.11 -36.70 30.23
CA GLU A 358 50.98 -35.58 31.19
C GLU A 358 49.58 -34.91 31.17
N ILE A 359 48.72 -35.31 30.21
CA ILE A 359 47.41 -34.69 29.93
C ILE A 359 46.27 -35.53 30.54
N ILE A 360 45.36 -34.89 31.27
CA ILE A 360 44.11 -35.51 31.75
C ILE A 360 42.89 -34.90 31.04
N GLU A 361 42.05 -35.76 30.45
CA GLU A 361 40.77 -35.42 29.80
C GLU A 361 39.60 -36.06 30.56
N LEU A 362 38.76 -35.26 31.22
CA LEU A 362 37.59 -35.71 32.01
C LEU A 362 36.37 -34.81 31.70
N PRO A 363 35.12 -35.32 31.77
CA PRO A 363 33.93 -34.52 31.49
C PRO A 363 33.61 -33.52 32.63
N LEU A 364 33.14 -32.34 32.25
CA LEU A 364 32.69 -31.30 33.18
C LEU A 364 31.34 -31.67 33.84
N ARG A 365 31.24 -31.46 35.15
CA ARG A 365 29.96 -31.38 35.87
C ARG A 365 29.89 -30.07 36.64
N ALA A 366 29.02 -29.17 36.21
CA ALA A 366 28.76 -27.91 36.88
C ALA A 366 27.64 -28.07 37.92
N LYS A 367 27.84 -27.52 39.12
CA LYS A 367 26.83 -27.54 40.21
C LYS A 367 26.61 -26.14 40.74
N MET A 368 25.35 -25.75 40.91
CA MET A 368 24.97 -24.47 41.49
C MET A 368 23.97 -24.62 42.64
N TYR A 369 24.30 -24.05 43.78
CA TYR A 369 23.45 -24.02 44.97
C TYR A 369 22.82 -22.63 45.12
N LEU A 370 21.50 -22.56 45.22
CA LEU A 370 20.75 -21.32 45.34
C LEU A 370 19.98 -21.29 46.67
N GLN A 371 20.23 -20.26 47.47
CA GLN A 371 19.64 -20.07 48.80
C GLN A 371 19.07 -18.67 48.93
N LYS A 372 17.96 -18.52 49.67
CA LYS A 372 17.32 -17.22 49.89
C LYS A 372 17.57 -16.76 51.33
N ASN A 373 18.02 -15.53 51.49
CA ASN A 373 18.06 -14.82 52.78
C ASN A 373 17.06 -13.64 52.77
N GLU A 374 16.94 -12.89 53.87
CA GLU A 374 15.97 -11.78 53.98
C GLU A 374 16.15 -10.68 52.91
N GLU A 375 17.38 -10.48 52.40
CA GLU A 375 17.70 -9.38 51.49
C GLU A 375 18.09 -9.82 50.06
N ALA A 376 18.43 -11.10 49.84
CA ALA A 376 19.00 -11.56 48.56
C ALA A 376 18.87 -13.07 48.31
N ILE A 377 18.95 -13.45 47.03
CA ILE A 377 19.19 -14.84 46.57
C ILE A 377 20.69 -15.02 46.39
N LEU A 378 21.30 -15.96 47.11
CA LEU A 378 22.72 -16.30 47.07
C LEU A 378 22.96 -17.52 46.16
N GLY A 379 24.00 -17.45 45.33
CA GLY A 379 24.41 -18.50 44.41
C GLY A 379 25.86 -18.93 44.61
N LYS A 380 26.11 -20.25 44.64
CA LYS A 380 27.46 -20.83 44.66
C LYS A 380 27.66 -21.81 43.50
N LEU A 381 28.53 -21.46 42.56
CA LEU A 381 28.90 -22.27 41.39
C LEU A 381 30.21 -23.03 41.64
N SER A 382 30.29 -24.27 41.16
CA SER A 382 31.53 -25.09 41.19
C SER A 382 31.63 -26.00 39.95
N TYR A 383 32.83 -26.13 39.39
CA TYR A 383 33.13 -27.00 38.25
C TYR A 383 33.87 -28.26 38.71
N HIS A 384 33.33 -29.44 38.39
CA HIS A 384 33.87 -30.73 38.83
C HIS A 384 34.38 -31.51 37.62
N TYR A 385 35.69 -31.80 37.60
CA TYR A 385 36.36 -32.69 36.65
C TYR A 385 36.84 -33.94 37.40
N GLY A 386 35.99 -34.97 37.49
CA GLY A 386 36.26 -36.16 38.31
C GLY A 386 36.41 -35.82 39.80
N THR A 387 37.61 -35.99 40.36
CA THR A 387 37.93 -35.63 41.77
C THR A 387 38.45 -34.20 41.94
N TYR A 388 38.59 -33.45 40.84
CA TYR A 388 39.13 -32.10 40.86
C TYR A 388 37.99 -31.08 40.84
N GLU A 389 37.85 -30.34 41.94
CA GLU A 389 36.92 -29.21 42.07
C GLU A 389 37.65 -27.91 41.71
N ILE A 390 37.05 -27.13 40.81
CA ILE A 390 37.52 -25.82 40.40
C ILE A 390 36.45 -24.80 40.78
N ASP A 391 36.85 -23.83 41.60
CA ASP A 391 36.06 -22.64 41.87
C ASP A 391 36.38 -21.58 40.81
N PRO A 392 35.41 -21.17 39.97
CA PRO A 392 35.64 -20.19 38.90
C PRO A 392 36.08 -18.82 39.40
N PHE A 393 35.87 -18.49 40.68
CA PHE A 393 36.20 -17.18 41.26
C PHE A 393 37.43 -17.18 42.17
N ALA A 394 38.07 -18.35 42.39
CA ALA A 394 39.26 -18.48 43.22
C ALA A 394 40.55 -18.66 42.39
N LYS A 395 41.69 -18.12 42.87
CA LYS A 395 43.00 -18.36 42.26
C LYS A 395 43.45 -19.81 42.53
N ARG A 396 43.80 -20.56 41.48
CA ARG A 396 44.35 -21.92 41.57
C ARG A 396 45.66 -21.92 42.38
N LYS A 397 45.87 -22.97 43.19
CA LYS A 397 47.18 -23.32 43.76
C LYS A 397 47.87 -24.32 42.82
N GLU A 398 49.18 -24.14 42.61
CA GLU A 398 50.03 -24.96 41.73
C GLU A 398 49.79 -26.46 41.94
N LYS A 399 49.60 -27.19 40.84
CA LYS A 399 49.61 -28.65 40.78
C LYS A 399 50.30 -29.12 39.50
N ASP A 400 50.99 -30.24 39.60
CA ASP A 400 51.86 -30.87 38.59
C ASP A 400 51.14 -31.52 37.39
N VAL A 401 49.87 -31.19 37.10
CA VAL A 401 49.06 -31.92 36.11
C VAL A 401 48.25 -30.98 35.21
N ILE A 402 48.33 -31.19 33.90
CA ILE A 402 47.62 -30.43 32.87
C ILE A 402 46.20 -31.01 32.72
N ILE A 403 45.17 -30.21 32.96
CA ILE A 403 43.77 -30.62 32.83
C ILE A 403 43.18 -29.95 31.59
N ILE A 404 42.72 -30.74 30.62
CA ILE A 404 41.92 -30.23 29.50
C ILE A 404 40.55 -29.85 30.03
N ARG A 405 40.22 -28.56 29.96
CA ARG A 405 38.95 -28.01 30.45
C ARG A 405 37.96 -27.89 29.31
N ASP A 406 36.68 -28.11 29.61
CA ASP A 406 35.57 -27.76 28.74
C ASP A 406 35.28 -26.25 28.86
N VAL A 407 36.17 -25.47 28.27
CA VAL A 407 36.12 -24.00 28.34
C VAL A 407 34.86 -23.46 27.66
N GLU A 408 34.35 -24.12 26.63
CA GLU A 408 33.14 -23.69 25.92
C GLU A 408 31.92 -23.72 26.86
N THR A 409 31.69 -24.84 27.55
CA THR A 409 30.58 -24.97 28.51
C THR A 409 30.78 -24.09 29.73
N GLU A 410 32.00 -23.97 30.25
CA GLU A 410 32.31 -23.06 31.36
C GLU A 410 32.04 -21.59 30.99
N GLN A 411 32.43 -21.14 29.79
CA GLN A 411 32.17 -19.78 29.31
C GLN A 411 30.68 -19.55 29.09
N LEU A 412 29.94 -20.52 28.57
CA LEU A 412 28.49 -20.41 28.42
C LEU A 412 27.80 -20.21 29.77
N ILE A 413 28.16 -21.00 30.78
CA ILE A 413 27.63 -20.85 32.15
C ILE A 413 28.02 -19.48 32.72
N MET A 414 29.27 -19.05 32.55
CA MET A 414 29.71 -17.72 33.00
C MET A 414 28.97 -16.59 32.30
N ASN A 415 28.78 -16.68 30.99
CA ASN A 415 28.00 -15.70 30.23
C ASN A 415 26.57 -15.63 30.73
N LEU A 416 25.92 -16.76 31.01
CA LEU A 416 24.57 -16.78 31.58
C LEU A 416 24.52 -16.11 32.96
N ILE A 417 25.55 -16.27 33.78
CA ILE A 417 25.66 -15.59 35.08
C ILE A 417 25.94 -14.09 34.90
N GLU A 418 26.81 -13.69 33.97
CA GLU A 418 27.11 -12.28 33.69
C GLU A 418 25.92 -11.52 33.07
N HIS A 419 25.11 -12.20 32.25
CA HIS A 419 23.89 -11.65 31.67
C HIS A 419 22.69 -11.75 32.61
N SER A 420 22.84 -12.48 33.72
CA SER A 420 21.88 -12.44 34.82
C SER A 420 22.20 -11.27 35.74
N ASN A 421 21.21 -10.85 36.55
CA ASN A 421 21.39 -9.79 37.54
C ASN A 421 22.20 -10.24 38.79
N PHE A 422 23.04 -11.28 38.67
CA PHE A 422 23.93 -11.70 39.76
C PHE A 422 25.08 -10.70 39.94
N HIS A 423 25.25 -10.23 41.17
CA HIS A 423 26.38 -9.43 41.59
C HIS A 423 27.38 -10.30 42.37
N TYR A 424 28.68 -10.12 42.12
CA TYR A 424 29.72 -10.79 42.90
C TYR A 424 30.34 -9.84 43.93
N ASN A 425 30.28 -10.20 45.21
CA ASN A 425 30.83 -9.37 46.31
C ASN A 425 32.29 -9.72 46.68
N GLY A 426 32.98 -10.53 45.87
CA GLY A 426 34.32 -11.03 46.18
C GLY A 426 34.34 -12.36 46.95
N LYS A 427 33.17 -12.90 47.32
CA LYS A 427 33.04 -14.23 47.95
C LYS A 427 31.90 -15.07 47.35
N GLU A 428 30.75 -14.47 47.08
CA GLU A 428 29.53 -15.17 46.65
C GLU A 428 28.75 -14.36 45.60
N LEU A 429 27.96 -15.04 44.77
CA LEU A 429 27.03 -14.41 43.82
C LEU A 429 25.72 -14.10 44.54
N TYR A 430 25.13 -12.92 44.31
CA TYR A 430 23.85 -12.55 44.91
C TYR A 430 22.95 -11.71 43.98
N ILE A 431 21.62 -11.88 44.09
CA ILE A 431 20.58 -11.02 43.47
C ILE A 431 19.80 -10.35 44.60
N LYS A 432 19.67 -9.02 44.58
CA LYS A 432 18.95 -8.29 45.64
C LYS A 432 17.44 -8.46 45.47
N MET A 433 16.74 -8.80 46.54
CA MET A 433 15.28 -8.93 46.54
C MET A 433 14.53 -7.60 46.64
N THR A 434 15.24 -6.46 46.67
CA THR A 434 14.63 -5.13 46.60
C THR A 434 14.13 -4.77 45.20
N ASN A 435 14.56 -5.50 44.17
CA ASN A 435 14.15 -5.30 42.79
C ASN A 435 13.47 -6.57 42.25
N ASP A 436 12.13 -6.59 42.28
CA ASP A 436 11.36 -7.75 41.83
C ASP A 436 11.55 -8.02 40.32
N GLU A 437 11.94 -7.03 39.50
CA GLU A 437 12.24 -7.26 38.08
C GLU A 437 13.49 -8.13 37.90
N GLU A 438 14.55 -7.87 38.69
CA GLU A 438 15.79 -8.64 38.62
C GLU A 438 15.58 -10.10 39.04
N VAL A 439 14.73 -10.30 40.06
CA VAL A 439 14.34 -11.63 40.55
C VAL A 439 13.47 -12.35 39.52
N TYR A 440 12.49 -11.67 38.91
CA TYR A 440 11.64 -12.24 37.88
C TYR A 440 12.45 -12.69 36.65
N ASP A 441 13.30 -11.82 36.11
CA ASP A 441 14.13 -12.14 34.93
C ASP A 441 15.04 -13.34 35.22
N PHE A 442 15.61 -13.43 36.42
CA PHE A 442 16.41 -14.59 36.81
C PHE A 442 15.58 -15.87 36.87
N LEU A 443 14.45 -15.88 37.58
CA LEU A 443 13.65 -17.08 37.79
C LEU A 443 12.97 -17.59 36.51
N TYR A 444 12.46 -16.69 35.67
CA TYR A 444 11.63 -17.05 34.50
C TYR A 444 12.40 -17.10 33.17
N HIS A 445 13.55 -16.43 33.05
CA HIS A 445 14.33 -16.44 31.80
C HIS A 445 15.70 -17.12 31.94
N ILE A 446 16.43 -16.89 33.03
CA ILE A 446 17.80 -17.41 33.16
C ILE A 446 17.84 -18.80 33.80
N LEU A 447 17.10 -19.02 34.88
CA LEU A 447 17.10 -20.27 35.64
C LEU A 447 16.72 -21.49 34.78
N PRO A 448 15.72 -21.44 33.89
CA PRO A 448 15.39 -22.57 33.00
C PRO A 448 16.49 -22.91 32.00
N ILE A 449 17.28 -21.92 31.59
CA ILE A 449 18.43 -22.12 30.68
C ILE A 449 19.61 -22.68 31.47
N LEU A 450 19.85 -22.21 32.69
CA LEU A 450 20.90 -22.74 33.57
C LEU A 450 20.67 -24.22 33.92
N ASP A 451 19.43 -24.64 34.15
CA ASP A 451 19.07 -26.03 34.49
C ASP A 451 19.49 -27.04 33.39
N GLN A 452 19.62 -26.59 32.14
CA GLN A 452 20.06 -27.44 31.03
C GLN A 452 21.56 -27.77 31.06
N HIS A 453 22.37 -26.93 31.73
CA HIS A 453 23.84 -27.00 31.71
C HIS A 453 24.46 -27.17 33.10
N VAL A 454 23.68 -26.94 34.17
CA VAL A 454 24.14 -26.93 35.56
C VAL A 454 23.18 -27.74 36.41
N GLU A 455 23.71 -28.63 37.26
CA GLU A 455 22.89 -29.29 38.28
C GLU A 455 22.49 -28.25 39.36
N LEU A 456 21.20 -27.87 39.37
CA LEU A 456 20.66 -26.86 40.27
C LEU A 456 20.15 -27.47 41.60
N PHE A 457 20.51 -26.82 42.70
CA PHE A 457 20.03 -27.16 44.04
C PHE A 457 19.31 -25.96 44.65
N LEU A 458 17.97 -25.98 44.59
CA LEU A 458 17.09 -24.91 45.09
C LEU A 458 16.61 -25.21 46.51
N THR A 459 16.52 -24.17 47.33
CA THR A 459 15.80 -24.23 48.63
C THR A 459 14.28 -24.12 48.42
N SER A 460 13.49 -24.66 49.36
CA SER A 460 12.02 -24.59 49.32
C SER A 460 11.48 -23.16 49.27
N GLU A 461 12.22 -22.20 49.81
CA GLU A 461 11.86 -20.78 49.83
C GLU A 461 12.01 -20.12 48.45
N ILE A 462 12.93 -20.59 47.60
CA ILE A 462 13.05 -20.15 46.20
C ILE A 462 11.98 -20.83 45.35
N GLN A 463 11.73 -22.12 45.58
CA GLN A 463 10.65 -22.84 44.89
C GLN A 463 9.29 -22.16 45.11
N SER A 464 9.00 -21.65 46.30
CA SER A 464 7.74 -20.92 46.57
C SER A 464 7.56 -19.60 45.81
N LEU A 465 8.61 -19.04 45.19
CA LEU A 465 8.52 -17.83 44.38
C LEU A 465 8.07 -18.13 42.93
N ILE A 466 8.24 -19.38 42.49
CA ILE A 466 7.89 -19.85 41.15
C ILE A 466 6.51 -20.50 41.22
N VAL A 467 5.59 -20.07 40.36
CA VAL A 467 4.25 -20.65 40.29
C VAL A 467 4.31 -21.94 39.46
N GLU A 468 3.93 -23.09 40.05
CA GLU A 468 3.92 -24.38 39.35
C GLU A 468 2.90 -24.46 38.21
N THR A 469 1.79 -23.73 38.31
CA THR A 469 0.74 -23.67 37.28
C THR A 469 0.26 -22.23 37.14
N GLU A 470 0.57 -21.59 36.01
CA GLU A 470 0.20 -20.20 35.80
C GLU A 470 -1.32 -20.03 35.84
N PRO A 471 -1.83 -19.07 36.64
CA PRO A 471 -3.26 -18.84 36.74
C PRO A 471 -3.77 -18.27 35.40
N THR A 472 -4.82 -18.86 34.85
CA THR A 472 -5.36 -18.45 33.53
C THR A 472 -6.55 -17.51 33.70
N PRO A 473 -6.62 -16.39 32.94
CA PRO A 473 -7.78 -15.52 32.95
C PRO A 473 -8.95 -16.15 32.17
N SER A 474 -10.16 -15.93 32.68
CA SER A 474 -11.42 -16.28 32.04
C SER A 474 -12.31 -15.05 31.93
N THR A 475 -13.16 -15.02 30.91
CA THR A 475 -13.99 -13.84 30.62
C THR A 475 -15.46 -14.24 30.56
N THR A 476 -16.27 -13.58 31.37
CA THR A 476 -17.73 -13.70 31.40
C THR A 476 -18.35 -12.49 30.72
N VAL A 477 -19.38 -12.69 29.89
CA VAL A 477 -20.12 -11.59 29.25
C VAL A 477 -21.60 -11.74 29.53
N ASN A 478 -22.16 -10.77 30.22
CA ASN A 478 -23.56 -10.71 30.63
C ASN A 478 -24.26 -9.51 29.99
N VAL A 479 -25.52 -9.66 29.59
CA VAL A 479 -26.34 -8.55 29.07
C VAL A 479 -27.15 -7.96 30.22
N GLN A 480 -26.90 -6.69 30.57
CA GLN A 480 -27.73 -6.01 31.57
C GLN A 480 -29.06 -5.59 30.95
N THR A 481 -30.15 -6.18 31.45
CA THR A 481 -31.50 -5.92 30.97
C THR A 481 -31.93 -4.50 31.36
N GLY A 482 -32.28 -3.66 30.38
CA GLY A 482 -32.81 -2.31 30.60
C GLY A 482 -31.79 -1.16 30.54
N THR A 483 -30.48 -1.42 30.63
CA THR A 483 -29.42 -0.38 30.51
C THR A 483 -28.70 -0.39 29.15
N ASN A 484 -28.94 -1.41 28.32
CA ASN A 484 -28.28 -1.62 27.03
C ASN A 484 -26.74 -1.66 27.12
N LEU A 485 -26.25 -2.20 28.25
CA LEU A 485 -24.84 -2.41 28.56
C LEU A 485 -24.54 -3.91 28.65
N LEU A 486 -23.37 -4.29 28.19
CA LEU A 486 -22.73 -5.57 28.42
C LEU A 486 -21.80 -5.41 29.62
N GLU A 487 -21.96 -6.27 30.60
CA GLU A 487 -21.05 -6.40 31.72
C GLU A 487 -20.07 -7.53 31.41
N ILE A 488 -18.79 -7.18 31.41
CA ILE A 488 -17.69 -8.09 31.08
C ILE A 488 -16.88 -8.29 32.34
N GLY A 489 -16.99 -9.48 32.93
CA GLY A 489 -16.26 -9.86 34.13
C GLY A 489 -15.01 -10.66 33.80
N PHE A 490 -13.92 -10.33 34.46
CA PHE A 490 -12.66 -11.05 34.37
C PHE A 490 -12.38 -11.77 35.69
N ASP A 491 -12.11 -13.06 35.59
CA ASP A 491 -11.77 -13.92 36.73
C ASP A 491 -10.49 -14.69 36.43
N ILE A 492 -9.63 -14.87 37.43
CA ILE A 492 -8.32 -15.51 37.30
C ILE A 492 -8.28 -16.71 38.24
N SER A 493 -8.19 -17.91 37.67
CA SER A 493 -8.27 -19.15 38.44
C SER A 493 -7.18 -19.24 39.51
N GLY A 494 -7.56 -19.36 40.79
CA GLY A 494 -6.63 -19.55 41.90
C GLY A 494 -6.10 -18.26 42.52
N VAL A 495 -6.69 -17.11 42.21
CA VAL A 495 -6.38 -15.79 42.78
C VAL A 495 -7.62 -15.26 43.50
N ASP A 496 -7.44 -14.64 44.68
CA ASP A 496 -8.55 -14.04 45.42
C ASP A 496 -9.11 -12.79 44.70
N ASP A 497 -10.43 -12.55 44.77
CA ASP A 497 -11.13 -11.46 44.06
C ASP A 497 -10.48 -10.07 44.27
N ASP A 498 -9.98 -9.79 45.47
CA ASP A 498 -9.30 -8.53 45.81
C ASP A 498 -7.96 -8.37 45.07
N GLU A 499 -7.25 -9.47 44.79
CA GLU A 499 -5.99 -9.49 44.02
C GLU A 499 -6.23 -9.49 42.51
N VAL A 500 -7.33 -10.09 42.03
CA VAL A 500 -7.71 -10.10 40.60
C VAL A 500 -7.77 -8.67 40.07
N LYS A 501 -8.36 -7.73 40.83
CA LYS A 501 -8.42 -6.31 40.46
C LYS A 501 -7.04 -5.69 40.25
N ALA A 502 -6.09 -5.99 41.13
CA ALA A 502 -4.72 -5.47 41.05
C ALA A 502 -3.94 -6.11 39.89
N MET A 503 -4.19 -7.39 39.60
CA MET A 503 -3.64 -8.07 38.42
C MET A 503 -4.17 -7.47 37.11
N ILE A 504 -5.48 -7.23 37.01
CA ILE A 504 -6.09 -6.58 35.83
C ILE A 504 -5.47 -5.19 35.62
N GLN A 505 -5.28 -4.43 36.70
CA GLN A 505 -4.61 -3.13 36.63
C GLN A 505 -3.17 -3.27 36.11
N ALA A 506 -2.43 -4.29 36.54
CA ALA A 506 -1.08 -4.56 36.04
C ALA A 506 -1.06 -4.92 34.54
N VAL A 507 -2.06 -5.66 34.04
CA VAL A 507 -2.24 -5.96 32.62
C VAL A 507 -2.54 -4.68 31.81
N ILE A 508 -3.43 -3.81 32.30
CA ILE A 508 -3.72 -2.52 31.67
C ILE A 508 -2.47 -1.61 31.62
N GLU A 509 -1.64 -1.67 32.65
CA GLU A 509 -0.35 -0.95 32.74
C GLU A 509 0.78 -1.61 31.93
N LYS A 510 0.52 -2.75 31.27
CA LYS A 510 1.47 -3.49 30.44
C LYS A 510 2.70 -3.96 31.22
N LYS A 511 2.51 -4.35 32.49
CA LYS A 511 3.56 -4.95 33.32
C LYS A 511 3.86 -6.37 32.85
N ARG A 512 5.12 -6.79 32.98
CA ARG A 512 5.58 -8.15 32.59
C ARG A 512 5.16 -9.22 33.59
N PHE A 513 5.00 -8.86 34.86
CA PHE A 513 4.63 -9.78 35.94
C PHE A 513 3.83 -9.08 37.04
N TYR A 514 3.25 -9.89 37.93
CA TYR A 514 2.58 -9.44 39.15
C TYR A 514 2.99 -10.31 40.35
N ARG A 515 3.16 -9.71 41.52
CA ARG A 515 3.50 -10.42 42.76
C ARG A 515 2.27 -10.63 43.62
N LEU A 516 1.92 -11.90 43.86
CA LEU A 516 0.81 -12.28 44.73
C LEU A 516 1.15 -12.03 46.21
N ASN A 517 0.11 -11.94 47.04
CA ASN A 517 0.21 -11.84 48.50
C ASN A 517 0.94 -13.05 49.13
N SER A 518 0.91 -14.21 48.46
CA SER A 518 1.70 -15.40 48.82
C SER A 518 3.21 -15.20 48.63
N GLY A 519 3.62 -14.15 47.91
CA GLY A 519 5.00 -13.85 47.53
C GLY A 519 5.43 -14.44 46.19
N ALA A 520 4.59 -15.25 45.54
CA ALA A 520 4.87 -15.82 44.23
C ALA A 520 4.75 -14.78 43.10
N LEU A 521 5.57 -14.93 42.06
CA LEU A 521 5.57 -14.06 40.88
C LEU A 521 4.81 -14.73 39.74
N VAL A 522 3.81 -14.06 39.18
CA VAL A 522 3.01 -14.53 38.05
C VAL A 522 3.45 -13.79 36.79
N SER A 523 3.79 -14.52 35.72
CA SER A 523 4.04 -13.94 34.42
C SER A 523 2.74 -13.43 33.79
N LEU A 524 2.76 -12.21 33.24
CA LEU A 524 1.67 -11.63 32.45
C LEU A 524 2.01 -11.62 30.95
N GLU A 525 3.09 -12.28 30.55
CA GLU A 525 3.56 -12.33 29.16
C GLU A 525 2.94 -13.48 28.34
N GLY A 526 2.14 -14.34 28.99
CA GLY A 526 1.39 -15.41 28.35
C GLY A 526 0.37 -14.92 27.31
N ASP A 527 -0.02 -15.81 26.40
CA ASP A 527 -0.90 -15.48 25.27
C ASP A 527 -2.29 -15.01 25.74
N GLU A 528 -2.81 -15.58 26.81
CA GLU A 528 -4.12 -15.23 27.39
C GLU A 528 -4.12 -13.81 27.97
N TYR A 529 -3.05 -13.42 28.69
CA TYR A 529 -2.90 -12.07 29.23
C TYR A 529 -2.64 -11.04 28.14
N ARG A 530 -1.88 -11.40 27.09
CA ARG A 530 -1.72 -10.55 25.89
C ARG A 530 -3.04 -10.33 25.16
N SER A 531 -3.88 -11.37 25.05
CA SER A 531 -5.22 -11.25 24.48
C SER A 531 -6.09 -10.29 25.30
N MET A 532 -6.07 -10.44 26.62
CA MET A 532 -6.75 -9.54 27.55
C MET A 532 -6.25 -8.08 27.44
N GLN A 533 -4.93 -7.89 27.26
CA GLN A 533 -4.35 -6.57 27.03
C GLN A 533 -4.85 -5.94 25.72
N ARG A 534 -4.89 -6.71 24.62
CA ARG A 534 -5.45 -6.25 23.33
C ARG A 534 -6.91 -5.86 23.47
N PHE A 535 -7.69 -6.65 24.20
CA PHE A 535 -9.09 -6.35 24.49
C PHE A 535 -9.26 -4.98 25.17
N PHE A 536 -8.43 -4.66 26.17
CA PHE A 536 -8.50 -3.35 26.84
C PHE A 536 -8.03 -2.20 25.93
N ASP A 537 -6.97 -2.41 25.16
CA ASP A 537 -6.43 -1.41 24.21
C ASP A 537 -7.48 -1.05 23.13
N ASP A 538 -8.09 -2.06 22.49
CA ASP A 538 -9.05 -1.89 21.39
C ASP A 538 -10.38 -1.25 21.83
N LEU A 539 -10.80 -1.49 23.07
CA LEU A 539 -12.00 -0.87 23.63
C LEU A 539 -11.73 0.46 24.34
N HIS A 540 -10.46 0.87 24.42
CA HIS A 540 -9.97 2.05 25.13
C HIS A 540 -10.37 2.09 26.61
N ILE A 541 -10.38 0.93 27.25
CA ILE A 541 -10.73 0.77 28.66
C ILE A 541 -9.52 1.21 29.50
N LYS A 542 -9.72 2.13 30.44
CA LYS A 542 -8.68 2.55 31.40
C LYS A 542 -8.91 1.87 32.74
N GLY A 543 -7.88 1.84 33.59
CA GLY A 543 -7.96 1.23 34.93
C GLY A 543 -9.12 1.74 35.80
N LYS A 544 -9.51 3.01 35.63
CA LYS A 544 -10.67 3.61 36.34
C LYS A 544 -12.04 3.11 35.86
N ASP A 545 -12.10 2.53 34.67
CA ASP A 545 -13.33 2.03 34.04
C ASP A 545 -13.61 0.57 34.47
N VAL A 546 -12.64 -0.07 35.15
CA VAL A 546 -12.78 -1.39 35.77
C VAL A 546 -13.26 -1.22 37.21
N GLN A 547 -14.42 -1.79 37.53
CA GLN A 547 -14.96 -1.84 38.89
C GLN A 547 -15.11 -3.30 39.30
N ASP A 548 -14.36 -3.69 40.33
CA ASP A 548 -14.42 -5.01 40.96
C ASP A 548 -14.31 -6.17 39.96
N GLY A 549 -13.35 -6.07 39.04
CA GLY A 549 -13.10 -7.08 37.99
C GLY A 549 -14.02 -6.97 36.78
N ASN A 550 -15.00 -6.07 36.79
CA ASN A 550 -15.99 -5.92 35.73
C ASN A 550 -15.80 -4.62 34.93
N VAL A 551 -16.13 -4.68 33.65
CA VAL A 551 -16.21 -3.52 32.75
C VAL A 551 -17.56 -3.49 32.06
N THR A 552 -18.21 -2.32 32.07
CA THR A 552 -19.46 -2.12 31.33
C THR A 552 -19.18 -1.47 29.97
N VAL A 553 -19.62 -2.11 28.89
CA VAL A 553 -19.51 -1.57 27.53
C VAL A 553 -20.86 -1.60 26.82
N PRO A 554 -21.16 -0.70 25.88
CA PRO A 554 -22.44 -0.72 25.18
C PRO A 554 -22.69 -1.96 24.33
N VAL A 555 -23.95 -2.40 24.25
CA VAL A 555 -24.38 -3.64 23.55
C VAL A 555 -23.99 -3.69 22.07
N TYR A 556 -23.92 -2.55 21.37
CA TYR A 556 -23.48 -2.51 19.97
C TYR A 556 -22.02 -2.97 19.78
N ARG A 557 -21.20 -2.99 20.83
CA ARG A 557 -19.83 -3.55 20.78
C ARG A 557 -19.82 -5.08 20.89
N GLY A 558 -20.97 -5.73 21.08
CA GLY A 558 -21.10 -7.18 21.25
C GLY A 558 -20.36 -7.98 20.19
N ALA A 559 -20.55 -7.65 18.91
CA ALA A 559 -19.87 -8.33 17.80
C ALA A 559 -18.33 -8.16 17.85
N GLN A 560 -17.84 -7.02 18.31
CA GLN A 560 -16.41 -6.75 18.49
C GLN A 560 -15.85 -7.57 19.66
N ILE A 561 -16.61 -7.68 20.75
CA ILE A 561 -16.22 -8.40 21.96
C ILE A 561 -16.07 -9.91 21.69
N ASP A 562 -16.96 -10.49 20.86
CA ASP A 562 -16.86 -11.89 20.43
C ASP A 562 -15.54 -12.18 19.69
N GLU A 563 -15.11 -11.25 18.83
CA GLU A 563 -13.84 -11.34 18.10
C GLU A 563 -12.62 -11.10 18.98
N LEU A 564 -12.70 -10.18 19.95
CA LEU A 564 -11.55 -9.71 20.75
C LEU A 564 -11.21 -10.60 21.94
N ILE A 565 -12.17 -11.36 22.47
CA ILE A 565 -11.91 -12.29 23.57
C ILE A 565 -11.31 -13.57 22.97
N GLU A 566 -10.08 -13.93 23.33
CA GLU A 566 -9.49 -15.25 23.00
C GLU A 566 -9.29 -16.12 24.25
N THR A 567 -9.63 -15.61 25.43
CA THR A 567 -9.62 -16.36 26.70
C THR A 567 -10.73 -17.40 26.76
N LYS A 568 -10.77 -18.20 27.83
CA LYS A 568 -11.87 -19.15 28.08
C LYS A 568 -13.18 -18.37 28.27
N LYS A 569 -14.09 -18.50 27.29
CA LYS A 569 -15.35 -17.75 27.19
C LYS A 569 -16.49 -18.40 27.95
N SER A 570 -17.17 -17.62 28.78
CA SER A 570 -18.51 -17.94 29.27
C SER A 570 -19.48 -16.84 28.86
N TYR A 571 -20.30 -17.12 27.86
CA TYR A 571 -21.32 -16.18 27.37
C TYR A 571 -22.68 -16.54 27.94
N ASP A 572 -23.36 -15.56 28.52
CA ASP A 572 -24.75 -15.70 28.88
C ASP A 572 -25.61 -16.06 27.64
N PRO A 573 -26.63 -16.93 27.77
CA PRO A 573 -27.51 -17.29 26.66
C PRO A 573 -28.14 -16.08 25.95
N SER A 574 -28.40 -14.99 26.67
CA SER A 574 -28.96 -13.74 26.11
C SER A 574 -27.97 -13.06 25.16
N PHE A 575 -26.67 -13.09 25.49
CA PHE A 575 -25.62 -12.52 24.64
C PHE A 575 -25.40 -13.36 23.37
N ARG A 576 -25.44 -14.70 23.50
CA ARG A 576 -25.36 -15.60 22.34
C ARG A 576 -26.54 -15.40 21.38
N LYS A 577 -27.75 -15.26 21.93
CA LYS A 577 -28.95 -14.98 21.14
C LYS A 577 -28.82 -13.66 20.39
N LEU A 578 -28.41 -12.58 21.06
CA LEU A 578 -28.14 -11.28 20.45
C LEU A 578 -27.13 -11.38 19.28
N LEU A 579 -25.98 -12.03 19.50
CA LEU A 579 -24.94 -12.15 18.47
C LEU A 579 -25.42 -12.91 17.24
N HIS A 580 -26.15 -14.01 17.45
CA HIS A 580 -26.75 -14.79 16.36
C HIS A 580 -27.75 -13.95 15.56
N GLN A 581 -28.62 -13.25 16.29
CA GLN A 581 -29.68 -12.42 15.74
C GLN A 581 -29.18 -11.20 14.97
N LEU A 582 -28.05 -10.61 15.37
CA LEU A 582 -27.39 -9.54 14.63
C LEU A 582 -26.66 -10.03 13.37
N LYS A 583 -26.12 -11.26 13.39
CA LYS A 583 -25.42 -11.86 12.24
C LYS A 583 -26.40 -12.43 11.20
N SER A 584 -27.58 -12.89 11.62
CA SER A 584 -28.61 -13.52 10.78
C SER A 584 -30.00 -12.92 11.02
N PRO A 585 -30.26 -11.67 10.56
CA PRO A 585 -31.56 -11.02 10.75
C PRO A 585 -32.73 -11.74 10.05
N ASP A 586 -32.46 -12.54 9.01
CA ASP A 586 -33.48 -13.26 8.23
C ASP A 586 -34.18 -14.39 9.02
N GLU A 587 -33.59 -14.82 10.14
CA GLU A 587 -34.16 -15.88 10.98
C GLU A 587 -35.18 -15.37 12.00
N GLN A 588 -35.26 -14.05 12.19
CA GLN A 588 -36.24 -13.45 13.09
C GLN A 588 -37.56 -13.24 12.36
N VAL A 589 -38.62 -13.82 12.92
CA VAL A 589 -39.97 -13.71 12.37
C VAL A 589 -40.83 -12.93 13.37
N PHE A 590 -41.04 -11.66 13.08
CA PHE A 590 -42.02 -10.79 13.71
C PHE A 590 -43.28 -10.74 12.85
N ASP A 591 -44.44 -10.78 13.50
CA ASP A 591 -45.74 -10.68 12.83
C ASP A 591 -45.91 -9.30 12.19
N ILE A 592 -46.34 -9.28 10.92
CA ILE A 592 -46.67 -8.04 10.22
C ILE A 592 -47.95 -7.45 10.84
N PRO A 593 -48.02 -6.13 11.11
CA PRO A 593 -49.22 -5.53 11.69
C PRO A 593 -50.48 -5.79 10.86
N GLU A 594 -51.54 -6.31 11.49
CA GLU A 594 -52.80 -6.65 10.83
C GLU A 594 -53.48 -5.45 10.14
N ASN A 595 -53.24 -4.23 10.65
CA ASN A 595 -53.84 -3.00 10.14
C ASN A 595 -53.08 -2.40 8.93
N LEU A 596 -52.04 -3.05 8.44
CA LEU A 596 -51.31 -2.62 7.24
C LEU A 596 -52.18 -2.81 5.98
N GLN A 597 -52.49 -1.72 5.30
CA GLN A 597 -53.25 -1.72 4.03
C GLN A 597 -52.33 -1.90 2.81
N ALA A 598 -51.42 -2.88 2.88
CA ALA A 598 -50.49 -3.22 1.81
C ALA A 598 -50.00 -4.67 1.91
N SER A 599 -49.73 -5.30 0.77
CA SER A 599 -48.98 -6.56 0.70
C SER A 599 -47.49 -6.27 0.57
N LEU A 600 -46.68 -6.75 1.52
CA LEU A 600 -45.23 -6.67 1.43
C LEU A 600 -44.70 -7.76 0.50
N ARG A 601 -43.63 -7.45 -0.23
CA ARG A 601 -42.83 -8.45 -0.95
C ARG A 601 -41.83 -9.08 0.02
N GLN A 602 -41.32 -10.27 -0.30
CA GLN A 602 -40.36 -10.99 0.55
C GLN A 602 -39.16 -10.14 1.00
N TYR A 603 -38.55 -9.37 0.09
CA TYR A 603 -37.45 -8.48 0.47
C TYR A 603 -37.93 -7.31 1.37
N GLN A 604 -39.15 -6.80 1.19
CA GLN A 604 -39.69 -5.76 2.07
C GLN A 604 -39.99 -6.31 3.46
N GLU A 605 -40.46 -7.55 3.56
CA GLU A 605 -40.61 -8.26 4.83
C GLU A 605 -39.26 -8.38 5.54
N ILE A 606 -38.20 -8.85 4.85
CA ILE A 606 -36.84 -8.90 5.42
C ILE A 606 -36.40 -7.53 5.96
N GLY A 607 -36.71 -6.45 5.23
CA GLY A 607 -36.38 -5.09 5.69
C GLY A 607 -37.14 -4.67 6.95
N TYR A 608 -38.42 -5.06 7.05
CA TYR A 608 -39.21 -4.90 8.27
C TYR A 608 -38.66 -5.73 9.43
N GLN A 609 -38.33 -7.00 9.20
CA GLN A 609 -37.73 -7.89 10.21
C GLN A 609 -36.41 -7.32 10.73
N TRP A 610 -35.58 -6.77 9.84
CA TRP A 610 -34.33 -6.10 10.20
C TRP A 610 -34.55 -4.86 11.09
N PHE A 611 -35.54 -4.01 10.78
CA PHE A 611 -35.89 -2.89 11.66
C PHE A 611 -36.31 -3.38 13.06
N LYS A 612 -37.16 -4.41 13.15
CA LYS A 612 -37.61 -4.96 14.43
C LYS A 612 -36.49 -5.60 15.24
N SER A 613 -35.60 -6.34 14.56
CA SER A 613 -34.43 -6.97 15.15
C SER A 613 -33.54 -5.96 15.86
N LEU A 614 -33.23 -4.83 15.21
CA LEU A 614 -32.44 -3.76 15.82
C LEU A 614 -33.21 -3.01 16.92
N SER A 615 -34.51 -2.79 16.69
CA SER A 615 -35.41 -2.11 17.63
C SER A 615 -35.56 -2.84 18.97
N GLU A 616 -35.61 -4.17 18.99
CA GLU A 616 -35.69 -5.00 20.21
C GLU A 616 -34.49 -4.74 21.15
N TYR A 617 -33.32 -4.49 20.57
CA TYR A 617 -32.07 -4.20 21.30
C TYR A 617 -31.78 -2.71 21.45
N HIS A 618 -32.75 -1.82 21.18
CA HIS A 618 -32.58 -0.37 21.21
C HIS A 618 -31.40 0.12 20.34
N LEU A 619 -31.15 -0.59 19.24
CA LEU A 619 -30.13 -0.27 18.25
C LEU A 619 -30.76 0.51 17.09
N GLY A 620 -29.90 1.23 16.39
CA GLY A 620 -30.23 1.94 15.16
C GLY A 620 -29.54 1.32 13.94
N GLY A 621 -29.89 1.79 12.75
CA GLY A 621 -29.27 1.32 11.52
C GLY A 621 -29.54 2.20 10.30
N ILE A 622 -28.88 1.87 9.19
CA ILE A 622 -29.04 2.52 7.88
C ILE A 622 -29.71 1.53 6.92
N LEU A 623 -30.92 1.84 6.45
CA LEU A 623 -31.53 1.16 5.32
C LEU A 623 -31.07 1.84 4.03
N ALA A 624 -30.10 1.21 3.37
CA ALA A 624 -29.44 1.67 2.15
C ALA A 624 -29.90 0.89 0.90
N ASP A 625 -31.14 0.40 0.90
CA ASP A 625 -31.80 -0.17 -0.28
C ASP A 625 -31.81 0.79 -1.46
N ASP A 626 -31.70 0.25 -2.68
CA ASP A 626 -31.80 1.02 -3.90
C ASP A 626 -33.08 1.86 -4.00
N MET A 627 -32.97 2.94 -4.77
CA MET A 627 -34.05 3.91 -4.98
C MET A 627 -35.25 3.31 -5.72
N GLY A 628 -36.27 2.85 -5.00
CA GLY A 628 -37.51 2.35 -5.60
C GLY A 628 -38.01 1.04 -4.99
N LEU A 629 -37.22 0.42 -4.11
CA LEU A 629 -37.57 -0.80 -3.38
C LEU A 629 -38.64 -0.61 -2.30
N GLY A 630 -39.08 0.64 -2.04
CA GLY A 630 -40.16 0.92 -1.09
C GLY A 630 -39.68 1.03 0.36
N LYS A 631 -38.54 1.71 0.59
CA LYS A 631 -38.03 2.02 1.94
C LYS A 631 -39.10 2.64 2.84
N THR A 632 -39.86 3.60 2.31
CA THR A 632 -40.96 4.26 3.03
C THR A 632 -42.01 3.27 3.53
N LEU A 633 -42.43 2.31 2.69
CA LEU A 633 -43.39 1.27 3.10
C LEU A 633 -42.82 0.36 4.20
N GLN A 634 -41.56 -0.05 4.09
CA GLN A 634 -40.87 -0.84 5.13
C GLN A 634 -40.83 -0.08 6.46
N THR A 635 -40.50 1.22 6.42
CA THR A 635 -40.46 2.08 7.60
C THR A 635 -41.85 2.34 8.19
N ILE A 636 -42.87 2.58 7.37
CA ILE A 636 -44.26 2.74 7.84
C ILE A 636 -44.74 1.47 8.53
N THR A 637 -44.43 0.29 7.96
CA THR A 637 -44.75 -1.01 8.58
C THR A 637 -44.09 -1.13 9.95
N TYR A 638 -42.81 -0.75 10.04
CA TYR A 638 -42.09 -0.71 11.31
C TYR A 638 -42.77 0.24 12.33
N LEU A 639 -43.07 1.48 11.94
CA LEU A 639 -43.71 2.46 12.83
C LEU A 639 -45.10 2.00 13.29
N LEU A 640 -45.89 1.37 12.41
CA LEU A 640 -47.20 0.82 12.73
C LEU A 640 -47.11 -0.34 13.74
N SER A 641 -45.99 -1.08 13.75
CA SER A 641 -45.76 -2.18 14.69
C SER A 641 -45.27 -1.75 16.07
N GLU A 642 -44.91 -0.47 16.26
CA GLU A 642 -44.49 0.05 17.55
C GLU A 642 -45.72 0.50 18.38
N PRO A 643 -45.61 0.55 19.72
CA PRO A 643 -46.75 0.90 20.58
C PRO A 643 -47.35 2.28 20.26
N SER A 644 -48.67 2.36 20.14
CA SER A 644 -49.38 3.58 19.71
C SER A 644 -49.29 4.75 20.69
N ASP A 645 -48.93 4.53 21.94
CA ASP A 645 -48.75 5.60 22.94
C ASP A 645 -47.42 6.35 22.79
N LYS A 646 -46.54 5.88 21.90
CA LYS A 646 -45.22 6.44 21.67
C LYS A 646 -45.22 7.45 20.53
N LEU A 647 -44.39 8.49 20.68
CA LEU A 647 -44.20 9.53 19.68
C LEU A 647 -42.98 9.24 18.82
N HIS A 648 -43.15 9.23 17.51
CA HIS A 648 -42.09 9.06 16.52
C HIS A 648 -41.89 10.34 15.71
N LEU A 649 -40.64 10.60 15.32
CA LEU A 649 -40.26 11.75 14.51
C LEU A 649 -39.68 11.28 13.18
N VAL A 650 -40.25 11.75 12.08
CA VAL A 650 -39.74 11.52 10.72
C VAL A 650 -39.25 12.86 10.17
N ILE A 651 -37.95 12.97 9.94
CA ILE A 651 -37.32 14.14 9.33
C ILE A 651 -37.02 13.81 7.88
N VAL A 652 -37.55 14.62 6.98
CA VAL A 652 -37.47 14.38 5.54
C VAL A 652 -37.08 15.66 4.79
N PRO A 653 -36.63 15.57 3.52
CA PRO A 653 -36.51 16.76 2.67
C PRO A 653 -37.86 17.50 2.57
N SER A 654 -37.83 18.83 2.49
CA SER A 654 -39.06 19.65 2.49
C SER A 654 -40.06 19.29 1.38
N SER A 655 -39.55 18.71 0.30
CA SER A 655 -40.28 18.30 -0.88
C SER A 655 -41.11 17.02 -0.72
N VAL A 656 -40.77 16.13 0.22
CA VAL A 656 -41.43 14.81 0.36
C VAL A 656 -42.34 14.72 1.58
N ILE A 657 -42.49 15.80 2.34
CA ILE A 657 -43.30 15.82 3.58
C ILE A 657 -44.73 15.32 3.32
N TYR A 658 -45.39 15.88 2.31
CA TYR A 658 -46.76 15.50 1.97
C TYR A 658 -46.83 14.13 1.31
N ASN A 659 -45.79 13.70 0.59
CA ASN A 659 -45.70 12.34 0.09
C ASN A 659 -45.67 11.31 1.24
N TRP A 660 -44.84 11.53 2.25
CA TRP A 660 -44.82 10.70 3.46
C TRP A 660 -46.17 10.69 4.18
N ARG A 661 -46.81 11.85 4.33
CA ARG A 661 -48.17 11.93 4.90
C ARG A 661 -49.16 11.08 4.11
N ASN A 662 -49.16 11.20 2.78
CA ASN A 662 -50.07 10.46 1.91
C ASN A 662 -49.78 8.95 1.94
N GLU A 663 -48.51 8.54 1.97
CA GLU A 663 -48.13 7.13 2.10
C GLU A 663 -48.54 6.55 3.45
N CYS A 664 -48.38 7.28 4.56
CA CYS A 664 -48.90 6.87 5.85
C CYS A 664 -50.42 6.69 5.82
N GLN A 665 -51.17 7.66 5.28
CA GLN A 665 -52.63 7.56 5.16
C GLN A 665 -53.09 6.40 4.27
N LYS A 666 -52.32 6.10 3.22
CA LYS A 666 -52.62 5.01 2.28
C LYS A 666 -52.35 3.64 2.89
N PHE A 667 -51.20 3.45 3.53
CA PHE A 667 -50.73 2.14 3.98
C PHE A 667 -51.04 1.84 5.45
N ALA A 668 -51.19 2.87 6.29
CA ALA A 668 -51.40 2.76 7.73
C ALA A 668 -52.37 3.86 8.22
N PRO A 669 -53.66 3.83 7.82
CA PRO A 669 -54.63 4.89 8.12
C PRO A 669 -54.88 5.10 9.62
N ASP A 670 -54.64 4.07 10.44
CA ASP A 670 -54.78 4.13 11.90
C ASP A 670 -53.66 4.93 12.58
N LEU A 671 -52.55 5.18 11.88
CA LEU A 671 -51.43 5.96 12.38
C LEU A 671 -51.79 7.45 12.35
N LYS A 672 -51.92 8.09 13.52
CA LYS A 672 -52.21 9.52 13.59
C LYS A 672 -50.96 10.32 13.23
N VAL A 673 -50.96 10.92 12.03
CA VAL A 673 -49.83 11.68 11.50
C VAL A 673 -50.08 13.18 11.56
N ALA A 674 -49.13 13.94 12.11
CA ALA A 674 -49.10 15.40 12.08
C ALA A 674 -47.93 15.92 11.23
N VAL A 675 -48.21 16.89 10.36
CA VAL A 675 -47.19 17.58 9.56
C VAL A 675 -46.85 18.91 10.23
N ILE A 676 -45.59 19.06 10.66
CA ILE A 676 -45.10 20.25 11.36
C ILE A 676 -44.27 21.10 10.39
N THR A 677 -44.96 21.94 9.62
CA THR A 677 -44.39 22.87 8.63
C THR A 677 -45.14 24.19 8.64
N GLY A 678 -44.56 25.25 8.08
CA GLY A 678 -45.20 26.57 8.01
C GLY A 678 -44.29 27.67 8.56
N SER A 679 -44.86 28.83 8.89
CA SER A 679 -44.16 29.89 9.64
C SER A 679 -43.83 29.42 11.07
N PRO A 680 -42.90 30.08 11.79
CA PRO A 680 -42.61 29.72 13.19
C PRO A 680 -43.86 29.68 14.08
N GLU A 681 -44.77 30.64 13.91
CA GLU A 681 -46.04 30.74 14.67
C GLU A 681 -46.98 29.58 14.34
N GLU A 682 -47.13 29.24 13.05
CA GLU A 682 -47.94 28.10 12.61
C GLU A 682 -47.38 26.78 13.15
N ARG A 683 -46.05 26.62 13.13
CA ARG A 683 -45.39 25.40 13.62
C ARG A 683 -45.57 25.24 15.12
N GLU A 684 -45.45 26.32 15.90
CA GLU A 684 -45.69 26.30 17.33
C GLU A 684 -47.15 25.90 17.66
N GLN A 685 -48.12 26.42 16.91
CA GLN A 685 -49.52 26.02 17.05
C GLN A 685 -49.73 24.54 16.69
N LEU A 686 -49.16 24.07 15.58
CA LEU A 686 -49.27 22.69 15.13
C LEU A 686 -48.64 21.72 16.13
N MET A 687 -47.47 22.04 16.70
CA MET A 687 -46.82 21.23 17.73
C MET A 687 -47.70 21.11 18.99
N ASN A 688 -48.36 22.20 19.39
CA ASN A 688 -49.26 22.19 20.54
C ASN A 688 -50.53 21.37 20.30
N GLN A 689 -51.05 21.35 19.06
CA GLN A 689 -52.21 20.56 18.66
C GLN A 689 -51.88 19.08 18.42
N ALA A 690 -50.65 18.79 17.99
CA ALA A 690 -50.22 17.45 17.59
C ALA A 690 -49.83 16.52 18.76
N LYS A 691 -50.22 16.86 20.00
CA LYS A 691 -49.93 16.05 21.20
C LYS A 691 -50.54 14.65 21.17
N GLU A 692 -51.63 14.46 20.41
CA GLU A 692 -52.30 13.17 20.23
C GLU A 692 -51.83 12.40 18.98
N ALA A 693 -50.90 12.95 18.20
CA ALA A 693 -50.36 12.29 17.02
C ALA A 693 -49.29 11.26 17.42
N ASN A 694 -49.24 10.13 16.73
CA ASN A 694 -48.22 9.10 16.93
C ASN A 694 -46.95 9.44 16.14
N VAL A 695 -47.09 10.09 14.98
CA VAL A 695 -45.96 10.43 14.10
C VAL A 695 -45.97 11.90 13.74
N TRP A 696 -44.84 12.56 13.98
CA TRP A 696 -44.58 13.91 13.49
C TRP A 696 -43.69 13.86 12.26
N ILE A 697 -44.11 14.51 11.19
CA ILE A 697 -43.31 14.66 9.96
C ILE A 697 -42.90 16.12 9.82
N THR A 698 -41.60 16.36 9.67
CA THR A 698 -41.05 17.71 9.51
C THR A 698 -39.83 17.71 8.58
N SER A 699 -39.29 18.90 8.30
CA SER A 699 -38.11 19.05 7.45
C SER A 699 -36.81 19.22 8.22
N TYR A 700 -35.68 18.86 7.59
CA TYR A 700 -34.35 19.21 8.09
C TYR A 700 -34.17 20.70 8.39
N GLY A 701 -34.75 21.57 7.55
CA GLY A 701 -34.63 23.02 7.68
C GLY A 701 -35.39 23.58 8.87
N THR A 702 -36.60 23.08 9.12
CA THR A 702 -37.47 23.49 10.23
C THR A 702 -36.93 22.98 11.57
N VAL A 703 -36.48 21.73 11.64
CA VAL A 703 -35.80 21.19 12.84
C VAL A 703 -34.59 22.02 13.22
N ARG A 704 -33.78 22.45 12.24
CA ARG A 704 -32.62 23.31 12.49
C ARG A 704 -33.02 24.67 13.10
N GLN A 705 -34.16 25.23 12.69
CA GLN A 705 -34.65 26.51 13.21
C GLN A 705 -35.22 26.35 14.62
N ASP A 706 -35.93 25.25 14.87
CA ASP A 706 -36.76 25.06 16.06
C ASP A 706 -36.17 24.00 17.03
N VAL A 707 -34.87 23.71 16.93
CA VAL A 707 -34.19 22.63 17.69
C VAL A 707 -34.42 22.72 19.20
N ASN A 708 -34.60 23.93 19.73
CA ASN A 708 -34.87 24.16 21.15
C ASN A 708 -36.17 23.51 21.63
N TYR A 709 -37.18 23.36 20.78
CA TYR A 709 -38.40 22.63 21.11
C TYR A 709 -38.16 21.11 21.05
N TYR A 710 -37.48 20.64 20.00
CA TYR A 710 -37.26 19.21 19.77
C TYR A 710 -36.32 18.56 20.81
N LYS A 711 -35.35 19.29 21.36
CA LYS A 711 -34.41 18.76 22.37
C LYS A 711 -35.07 18.49 23.74
N GLU A 712 -36.20 19.14 24.02
CA GLU A 712 -36.95 18.97 25.28
C GLU A 712 -37.93 17.79 25.21
N MET A 713 -38.23 17.32 24.00
CA MET A 713 -39.13 16.20 23.75
C MET A 713 -38.36 14.87 23.70
N LYS A 714 -39.04 13.80 24.10
CA LYS A 714 -38.53 12.42 23.99
C LYS A 714 -39.28 11.68 22.90
N PHE A 715 -38.55 11.20 21.90
CA PHE A 715 -39.09 10.39 20.81
C PHE A 715 -38.73 8.91 21.00
N GLN A 716 -39.64 8.02 20.66
CA GLN A 716 -39.37 6.58 20.64
C GLN A 716 -38.51 6.19 19.44
N THR A 717 -38.79 6.79 18.28
CA THR A 717 -37.98 6.60 17.08
C THR A 717 -37.77 7.89 16.33
N LEU A 718 -36.54 8.11 15.88
CA LEU A 718 -36.16 9.12 14.89
C LEU A 718 -35.86 8.44 13.56
N ILE A 719 -36.59 8.80 12.51
CA ILE A 719 -36.34 8.38 11.14
C ILE A 719 -35.77 9.57 10.36
N LEU A 720 -34.64 9.36 9.69
CA LEU A 720 -34.00 10.33 8.81
C LEU A 720 -34.10 9.84 7.37
N ASP A 721 -35.00 10.42 6.59
CA ASP A 721 -35.08 10.13 5.17
C ASP A 721 -34.06 10.95 4.39
N GLU A 722 -33.45 10.38 3.35
CA GLU A 722 -32.34 10.99 2.60
C GLU A 722 -31.21 11.47 3.53
N ALA A 723 -30.64 10.54 4.30
CA ALA A 723 -29.63 10.82 5.34
C ALA A 723 -28.36 11.53 4.83
N GLN A 724 -28.17 11.63 3.50
CA GLN A 724 -27.21 12.52 2.88
C GLN A 724 -27.30 14.00 3.34
N TYR A 725 -28.46 14.47 3.83
CA TYR A 725 -28.60 15.82 4.39
C TYR A 725 -27.74 16.06 5.66
N ILE A 726 -27.28 15.00 6.33
CA ILE A 726 -26.44 15.07 7.55
C ILE A 726 -25.00 14.61 7.33
N LYS A 727 -24.59 14.40 6.06
CA LYS A 727 -23.30 13.83 5.67
C LYS A 727 -22.06 14.60 6.18
N ASN A 728 -22.23 15.87 6.53
CA ASN A 728 -21.16 16.67 7.13
C ASN A 728 -21.47 16.96 8.60
N TYR A 729 -20.67 16.35 9.48
CA TYR A 729 -20.76 16.45 10.94
C TYR A 729 -20.77 17.89 11.48
N ALA A 730 -20.06 18.81 10.83
CA ALA A 730 -19.89 20.20 11.28
C ALA A 730 -21.07 21.11 10.92
N THR A 731 -22.01 20.65 10.09
CA THR A 731 -23.15 21.48 9.65
C THR A 731 -24.10 21.77 10.81
N LYS A 732 -24.71 22.96 10.81
CA LYS A 732 -25.75 23.34 11.79
C LYS A 732 -26.92 22.35 11.82
N THR A 733 -27.28 21.79 10.67
CA THR A 733 -28.33 20.77 10.54
C THR A 733 -27.94 19.47 11.25
N SER A 734 -26.75 18.92 10.96
CA SER A 734 -26.25 17.70 11.61
C SER A 734 -26.12 17.88 13.13
N LYS A 735 -25.65 19.06 13.57
CA LYS A 735 -25.61 19.40 15.00
C LYS A 735 -27.01 19.41 15.63
N ALA A 736 -27.98 20.07 15.00
CA ALA A 736 -29.35 20.14 15.53
C ALA A 736 -30.00 18.76 15.67
N ILE A 737 -29.76 17.86 14.72
CA ILE A 737 -30.31 16.50 14.79
C ILE A 737 -29.69 15.68 15.93
N ARG A 738 -28.38 15.84 16.20
CA ARG A 738 -27.73 15.16 17.34
C ARG A 738 -28.29 15.57 18.69
N GLU A 739 -28.83 16.78 18.81
CA GLU A 739 -29.44 17.30 20.05
C GLU A 739 -30.83 16.70 20.33
N ILE A 740 -31.45 16.01 19.37
CA ILE A 740 -32.77 15.37 19.53
C ILE A 740 -32.64 14.10 20.38
N VAL A 741 -33.47 14.00 21.42
CA VAL A 741 -33.53 12.81 22.28
C VAL A 741 -34.48 11.78 21.67
N ALA A 742 -33.91 10.68 21.21
CA ALA A 742 -34.66 9.56 20.66
C ALA A 742 -34.04 8.21 21.08
N GLU A 743 -34.86 7.24 21.48
CA GLU A 743 -34.40 5.91 21.90
C GLU A 743 -33.83 5.10 20.74
N LYS A 744 -34.55 5.08 19.61
CA LYS A 744 -34.17 4.35 18.39
C LYS A 744 -33.97 5.33 17.26
N ARG A 745 -32.94 5.13 16.43
CA ARG A 745 -32.62 6.05 15.34
C ARG A 745 -32.34 5.26 14.08
N PHE A 746 -33.01 5.60 12.98
CA PHE A 746 -32.77 4.95 11.70
C PHE A 746 -32.59 6.00 10.61
N ALA A 747 -31.73 5.67 9.65
CA ALA A 747 -31.53 6.47 8.46
C ALA A 747 -31.93 5.68 7.21
N LEU A 748 -32.53 6.38 6.27
CA LEU A 748 -32.85 5.87 4.94
C LEU A 748 -31.95 6.59 3.94
N SER A 749 -31.28 5.83 3.08
CA SER A 749 -30.48 6.38 1.99
C SER A 749 -30.77 5.65 0.69
N GLY A 750 -30.88 6.40 -0.41
CA GLY A 750 -31.00 5.84 -1.75
C GLY A 750 -29.66 5.56 -2.41
N THR A 751 -28.61 6.26 -1.97
CA THR A 751 -27.26 6.13 -2.47
C THR A 751 -26.35 5.65 -1.34
N PRO A 752 -25.47 4.67 -1.59
CA PRO A 752 -24.59 4.17 -0.56
C PRO A 752 -23.45 5.17 -0.39
N ILE A 753 -23.53 6.02 0.65
CA ILE A 753 -22.44 6.87 1.16
C ILE A 753 -21.71 7.58 0.02
N GLU A 754 -22.36 8.61 -0.48
CA GLU A 754 -22.15 9.10 -1.83
C GLU A 754 -20.72 9.58 -2.13
N ASN A 755 -19.88 9.95 -1.15
CA ASN A 755 -18.53 10.47 -1.46
C ASN A 755 -17.37 10.27 -0.46
N SER A 756 -17.56 9.79 0.79
CA SER A 756 -16.41 9.53 1.71
C SER A 756 -16.75 8.72 2.97
N LEU A 757 -15.75 8.05 3.56
CA LEU A 757 -15.86 7.40 4.89
C LEU A 757 -16.26 8.38 6.00
N ASP A 758 -15.93 9.67 5.86
CA ASP A 758 -16.34 10.72 6.80
C ASP A 758 -17.86 10.93 6.80
N GLU A 759 -18.54 10.74 5.65
CA GLU A 759 -20.00 10.84 5.56
C GLU A 759 -20.67 9.70 6.35
N LEU A 760 -20.15 8.48 6.20
CA LEU A 760 -20.60 7.32 6.97
C LEU A 760 -20.41 7.54 8.47
N TRP A 761 -19.23 8.02 8.86
CA TRP A 761 -18.93 8.37 10.25
C TRP A 761 -19.92 9.40 10.78
N ALA A 762 -20.18 10.48 10.04
CA ALA A 762 -21.11 11.53 10.45
C ALA A 762 -22.55 11.01 10.65
N ILE A 763 -23.00 10.08 9.80
CA ILE A 763 -24.32 9.45 9.93
C ILE A 763 -24.37 8.56 11.19
N PHE A 764 -23.35 7.73 11.44
CA PHE A 764 -23.31 6.88 12.64
C PHE A 764 -23.22 7.67 13.95
N GLN A 765 -22.59 8.86 13.94
CA GLN A 765 -22.63 9.77 15.11
C GLN A 765 -24.05 10.22 15.46
N VAL A 766 -24.99 10.15 14.53
CA VAL A 766 -26.41 10.42 14.80
C VAL A 766 -27.13 9.14 15.17
N ILE A 767 -27.00 8.06 14.39
CA ILE A 767 -27.80 6.84 14.54
C ILE A 767 -27.40 6.03 15.77
N LEU A 768 -26.09 5.81 15.98
CA LEU A 768 -25.52 5.00 17.04
C LEU A 768 -24.30 5.73 17.64
N PRO A 769 -24.53 6.80 18.43
CA PRO A 769 -23.44 7.55 19.05
C PRO A 769 -22.60 6.62 19.94
N GLY A 770 -21.29 6.59 19.70
CA GLY A 770 -20.32 5.76 20.43
C GLY A 770 -19.89 4.47 19.72
N LEU A 771 -20.60 4.04 18.65
CA LEU A 771 -20.15 2.92 17.82
C LEU A 771 -18.79 3.21 17.18
N MET A 772 -18.63 4.43 16.69
CA MET A 772 -17.41 4.89 16.03
C MET A 772 -16.51 5.67 16.99
N PRO A 773 -15.18 5.48 16.93
CA PRO A 773 -14.24 6.30 17.68
C PRO A 773 -14.24 7.76 17.19
N GLY A 774 -13.44 8.60 17.84
CA GLY A 774 -13.26 9.99 17.41
C GLY A 774 -12.79 10.08 15.95
N GLN A 775 -13.15 11.16 15.24
CA GLN A 775 -12.93 11.28 13.80
C GLN A 775 -11.46 11.03 13.38
N LYS A 776 -10.49 11.49 14.17
CA LYS A 776 -9.05 11.30 13.89
C LYS A 776 -8.65 9.83 13.90
N GLU A 777 -9.12 9.10 14.89
CA GLU A 777 -8.85 7.68 15.08
C GLU A 777 -9.61 6.83 14.08
N PHE A 778 -10.87 7.19 13.78
CA PHE A 778 -11.66 6.55 12.74
C PHE A 778 -10.95 6.58 11.37
N ARG A 779 -10.30 7.69 11.02
CA ARG A 779 -9.54 7.82 9.77
C ARG A 779 -8.27 6.94 9.71
N GLN A 780 -7.80 6.46 10.85
CA GLN A 780 -6.66 5.54 10.94
C GLN A 780 -7.11 4.06 10.88
N LEU A 781 -8.41 3.79 11.02
CA LEU A 781 -8.94 2.43 10.89
C LEU A 781 -8.83 1.94 9.45
N GLY A 782 -8.36 0.70 9.28
CA GLY A 782 -8.37 0.03 7.99
C GLY A 782 -9.81 -0.22 7.48
N PRO A 783 -10.06 -0.21 6.16
CA PRO A 783 -11.40 -0.44 5.58
C PRO A 783 -12.07 -1.74 6.05
N GLY A 784 -11.30 -2.82 6.25
CA GLY A 784 -11.81 -4.10 6.75
C GLY A 784 -12.41 -3.98 8.15
N LYS A 785 -11.76 -3.24 9.06
CA LYS A 785 -12.28 -3.00 10.41
C LYS A 785 -13.54 -2.14 10.34
N ILE A 786 -13.55 -1.07 9.55
CA ILE A 786 -14.76 -0.23 9.37
C ILE A 786 -15.94 -1.05 8.84
N ALA A 787 -15.71 -1.94 7.86
CA ALA A 787 -16.74 -2.83 7.34
C ALA A 787 -17.27 -3.79 8.41
N SER A 788 -16.40 -4.43 9.19
CA SER A 788 -16.81 -5.33 10.29
C SER A 788 -17.66 -4.60 11.34
N LEU A 789 -17.32 -3.35 11.66
CA LEU A 789 -18.04 -2.52 12.63
C LEU A 789 -19.43 -2.09 12.14
N THR A 790 -19.60 -1.89 10.84
CA THR A 790 -20.80 -1.26 10.27
C THR A 790 -21.78 -2.24 9.67
N ARG A 791 -21.30 -3.39 9.18
CA ARG A 791 -22.10 -4.39 8.46
C ARG A 791 -23.38 -4.81 9.18
N PRO A 792 -23.40 -5.07 10.51
CA PRO A 792 -24.65 -5.45 11.20
C PRO A 792 -25.73 -4.35 11.19
N PHE A 793 -25.31 -3.10 11.01
CA PHE A 793 -26.17 -1.91 11.12
C PHE A 793 -26.51 -1.29 9.76
N ILE A 794 -26.16 -1.95 8.64
CA ILE A 794 -26.46 -1.48 7.29
C ILE A 794 -27.14 -2.61 6.51
N LEU A 795 -28.36 -2.36 6.04
CA LEU A 795 -29.04 -3.24 5.10
C LEU A 795 -29.06 -2.59 3.71
N ARG A 796 -28.47 -3.26 2.72
CA ARG A 796 -28.40 -2.79 1.32
C ARG A 796 -28.74 -3.92 0.37
N ARG A 797 -29.65 -3.64 -0.56
CA ARG A 797 -30.09 -4.56 -1.64
C ARG A 797 -30.23 -3.79 -2.95
N LEU A 798 -29.85 -4.43 -4.06
CA LEU A 798 -29.94 -3.84 -5.39
C LEU A 798 -31.28 -4.17 -6.06
N LYS A 799 -31.77 -3.28 -6.93
CA LYS A 799 -33.02 -3.54 -7.69
C LYS A 799 -32.97 -4.83 -8.49
N GLU A 800 -31.86 -5.07 -9.17
CA GLU A 800 -31.67 -6.21 -10.08
C GLU A 800 -31.69 -7.55 -9.33
N GLU A 801 -31.28 -7.56 -8.06
CA GLU A 801 -31.25 -8.76 -7.22
C GLU A 801 -32.64 -9.15 -6.71
N VAL A 802 -33.55 -8.18 -6.53
CA VAL A 802 -34.82 -8.39 -5.80
C VAL A 802 -36.09 -8.11 -6.59
N LEU A 803 -36.01 -7.42 -7.74
CA LEU A 803 -37.14 -7.08 -8.59
C LEU A 803 -36.99 -7.64 -10.02
N THR A 804 -37.36 -8.90 -10.20
CA THR A 804 -37.35 -9.56 -11.53
C THR A 804 -38.51 -9.13 -12.44
N GLU A 805 -39.50 -8.38 -11.93
CA GLU A 805 -40.74 -8.02 -12.66
C GLU A 805 -40.72 -6.59 -13.26
N LEU A 806 -39.66 -5.80 -13.04
CA LEU A 806 -39.58 -4.45 -13.61
C LEU A 806 -39.35 -4.51 -15.13
N PRO A 807 -40.05 -3.68 -15.93
CA PRO A 807 -39.74 -3.53 -17.34
C PRO A 807 -38.29 -3.08 -17.54
N GLU A 808 -37.71 -3.40 -18.70
CA GLU A 808 -36.35 -2.97 -19.03
C GLU A 808 -36.19 -1.45 -18.95
N LYS A 809 -35.02 -1.01 -18.49
CA LYS A 809 -34.56 0.38 -18.58
C LYS A 809 -33.54 0.46 -19.71
N ILE A 810 -33.86 1.21 -20.75
CA ILE A 810 -32.96 1.41 -21.90
C ILE A 810 -32.31 2.78 -21.77
N GLU A 811 -30.99 2.83 -21.70
CA GLU A 811 -30.23 4.08 -21.67
C GLU A 811 -29.60 4.35 -23.05
N THR A 812 -29.87 5.53 -23.61
CA THR A 812 -29.36 5.96 -24.91
C THR A 812 -28.73 7.34 -24.81
N VAL A 813 -27.70 7.58 -25.61
CA VAL A 813 -27.10 8.90 -25.79
C VAL A 813 -27.59 9.46 -27.12
N HIS A 814 -28.17 10.66 -27.08
CA HIS A 814 -28.52 11.45 -28.26
C HIS A 814 -27.44 12.50 -28.46
N VAL A 815 -26.74 12.44 -29.59
CA VAL A 815 -25.63 13.34 -29.91
C VAL A 815 -26.17 14.50 -30.74
N SER A 816 -25.94 15.72 -30.27
CA SER A 816 -26.35 16.97 -30.93
C SER A 816 -25.14 17.73 -31.45
N GLU A 817 -25.31 18.46 -32.55
CA GLU A 817 -24.26 19.33 -33.09
C GLU A 817 -24.44 20.79 -32.64
N LEU A 818 -23.34 21.53 -32.47
CA LEU A 818 -23.39 22.97 -32.28
C LEU A 818 -23.73 23.66 -33.61
N THR A 819 -24.58 24.69 -33.57
CA THR A 819 -24.72 25.60 -34.71
C THR A 819 -23.40 26.32 -34.99
N LYS A 820 -23.25 26.88 -36.20
CA LYS A 820 -22.03 27.60 -36.58
C LYS A 820 -21.75 28.76 -35.62
N GLU A 821 -22.76 29.55 -35.30
CA GLU A 821 -22.65 30.68 -34.38
C GLU A 821 -22.30 30.22 -32.95
N GLN A 822 -22.89 29.10 -32.50
CA GLN A 822 -22.54 28.51 -31.21
C GLN A 822 -21.08 28.03 -31.17
N LYS A 823 -20.61 27.39 -32.24
CA LYS A 823 -19.24 26.85 -32.32
C LYS A 823 -18.19 27.95 -32.27
N GLU A 824 -18.42 29.06 -32.96
CA GLU A 824 -17.53 30.23 -32.92
C GLU A 824 -17.43 30.82 -31.50
N LEU A 825 -18.57 30.98 -30.82
CA LEU A 825 -18.61 31.42 -29.42
C LEU A 825 -17.92 30.41 -28.48
N TYR A 826 -18.19 29.12 -28.67
CA TYR A 826 -17.64 28.05 -27.84
C TYR A 826 -16.12 27.99 -27.90
N VAL A 827 -15.54 28.03 -29.11
CA VAL A 827 -14.08 28.02 -29.29
C VAL A 827 -13.44 29.25 -28.65
N GLY A 828 -14.04 30.43 -28.78
CA GLY A 828 -13.54 31.66 -28.15
C GLY A 828 -13.47 31.54 -26.62
N TYR A 829 -14.56 31.09 -25.98
CA TYR A 829 -14.60 30.89 -24.53
C TYR A 829 -13.66 29.78 -24.05
N LEU A 830 -13.52 28.70 -24.84
CA LEU A 830 -12.62 27.59 -24.51
C LEU A 830 -11.16 28.07 -24.49
N GLN A 831 -10.75 28.85 -25.50
CA GLN A 831 -9.40 29.42 -25.57
C GLN A 831 -9.11 30.35 -24.39
N GLU A 832 -10.02 31.27 -24.07
CA GLU A 832 -9.88 32.16 -22.90
C GLU A 832 -9.72 31.35 -21.61
N LEU A 833 -10.54 30.30 -21.43
CA LEU A 833 -10.49 29.46 -20.24
C LEU A 833 -9.20 28.61 -20.16
N GLN A 834 -8.70 28.10 -21.29
CA GLN A 834 -7.43 27.38 -21.38
C GLN A 834 -6.25 28.28 -20.99
N GLU A 835 -6.24 29.54 -21.44
CA GLU A 835 -5.21 30.53 -21.09
C GLU A 835 -5.23 30.84 -19.59
N VAL A 836 -6.40 31.16 -19.02
CA VAL A 836 -6.57 31.44 -17.59
C VAL A 836 -6.14 30.25 -16.73
N THR A 837 -6.51 29.03 -17.14
CA THR A 837 -6.18 27.80 -16.41
C THR A 837 -4.67 27.53 -16.46
N SER A 838 -4.06 27.63 -17.64
CA SER A 838 -2.62 27.42 -17.83
C SER A 838 -1.79 28.43 -17.03
N ALA A 839 -2.19 29.70 -17.04
CA ALA A 839 -1.54 30.75 -16.25
C ALA A 839 -1.68 30.52 -14.74
N SER A 840 -2.84 30.05 -14.27
CA SER A 840 -3.10 29.77 -12.85
C SER A 840 -2.26 28.61 -12.32
N ILE A 841 -2.09 27.58 -13.15
CA ILE A 841 -1.26 26.40 -12.86
C ILE A 841 0.22 26.81 -12.80
N ALA A 842 0.71 27.52 -13.82
CA ALA A 842 2.11 27.97 -13.86
C ALA A 842 2.48 28.87 -12.66
N ALA A 843 1.53 29.63 -12.13
CA ALA A 843 1.72 30.49 -10.97
C ALA A 843 1.51 29.78 -9.61
N ASN A 844 1.28 28.46 -9.57
CA ASN A 844 0.94 27.70 -8.36
C ASN A 844 -0.27 28.24 -7.58
N ASN A 845 -1.18 28.96 -8.26
CA ASN A 845 -2.34 29.63 -7.68
C ASN A 845 -3.67 28.96 -8.05
N PHE A 846 -3.65 27.66 -8.40
CA PHE A 846 -4.83 26.92 -8.85
C PHE A 846 -5.98 26.98 -7.83
N GLN A 847 -5.71 26.82 -6.53
CA GLN A 847 -6.76 26.88 -5.50
C GLN A 847 -7.42 28.27 -5.40
N GLN A 848 -6.65 29.35 -5.59
CA GLN A 848 -7.19 30.71 -5.57
C GLN A 848 -8.06 31.00 -6.80
N ASN A 849 -7.67 30.48 -7.97
CA ASN A 849 -8.39 30.68 -9.23
C ASN A 849 -9.44 29.60 -9.54
N ARG A 850 -9.57 28.57 -8.69
CA ARG A 850 -10.52 27.45 -8.86
C ARG A 850 -11.95 27.93 -9.11
N MET A 851 -12.39 28.96 -8.41
CA MET A 851 -13.75 29.49 -8.58
C MET A 851 -13.95 30.12 -9.97
N LYS A 852 -12.94 30.81 -10.51
CA LYS A 852 -12.98 31.40 -11.86
C LYS A 852 -13.02 30.30 -12.93
N ILE A 853 -12.25 29.23 -12.74
CA ILE A 853 -12.23 28.08 -13.65
C ILE A 853 -13.59 27.36 -13.66
N LEU A 854 -14.16 27.08 -12.48
CA LEU A 854 -15.48 26.45 -12.37
C LEU A 854 -16.59 27.31 -13.00
N ALA A 855 -16.51 28.64 -12.87
CA ALA A 855 -17.40 29.56 -13.56
C ALA A 855 -17.26 29.44 -15.09
N GLY A 856 -16.03 29.38 -15.61
CA GLY A 856 -15.76 29.17 -17.04
C GLY A 856 -16.30 27.84 -17.57
N LEU A 857 -16.08 26.73 -16.87
CA LEU A 857 -16.65 25.43 -17.23
C LEU A 857 -18.18 25.46 -17.25
N THR A 858 -18.79 26.22 -16.33
CA THR A 858 -20.24 26.44 -16.32
C THR A 858 -20.70 27.20 -17.56
N ARG A 859 -19.95 28.21 -18.02
CA ARG A 859 -20.27 28.94 -19.27
C ARG A 859 -20.19 28.05 -20.51
N LEU A 860 -19.16 27.20 -20.62
CA LEU A 860 -19.06 26.24 -21.72
C LEU A 860 -20.28 25.30 -21.76
N ARG A 861 -20.71 24.78 -20.61
CA ARG A 861 -21.93 23.94 -20.52
C ARG A 861 -23.20 24.71 -20.90
N GLN A 862 -23.31 25.97 -20.49
CA GLN A 862 -24.43 26.83 -20.90
C GLN A 862 -24.42 27.09 -22.41
N LEU A 863 -23.25 27.26 -23.05
CA LEU A 863 -23.16 27.42 -24.52
C LEU A 863 -23.64 26.17 -25.27
N CYS A 864 -23.31 24.97 -24.78
CA CYS A 864 -23.82 23.70 -25.33
C CYS A 864 -25.35 23.63 -25.26
N CYS A 865 -25.95 24.14 -24.18
CA CYS A 865 -27.39 24.18 -24.01
C CYS A 865 -28.08 25.24 -24.89
N HIS A 866 -27.74 26.52 -24.66
CA HIS A 866 -28.22 27.68 -25.42
C HIS A 866 -27.41 28.94 -25.03
N PRO A 867 -26.86 29.73 -25.98
CA PRO A 867 -26.03 30.90 -25.65
C PRO A 867 -26.78 32.01 -24.86
N SER A 868 -28.07 32.20 -25.11
CA SER A 868 -28.93 33.15 -24.36
C SER A 868 -29.03 32.87 -22.85
N LEU A 869 -28.54 31.74 -22.35
CA LEU A 869 -28.50 31.48 -20.90
C LEU A 869 -27.60 32.47 -20.14
N PHE A 870 -26.68 33.14 -20.83
CA PHE A 870 -25.86 34.18 -20.21
C PHE A 870 -25.41 35.30 -21.15
N ILE A 871 -25.55 35.14 -22.47
CA ILE A 871 -25.30 36.20 -23.44
C ILE A 871 -26.59 36.98 -23.67
N GLU A 872 -26.59 38.25 -23.25
CA GLU A 872 -27.73 39.14 -23.47
C GLU A 872 -27.94 39.41 -24.96
N ASN A 873 -29.20 39.44 -25.39
CA ASN A 873 -29.62 39.73 -26.77
C ASN A 873 -29.04 38.79 -27.85
N TYR A 874 -28.78 37.53 -27.50
CA TYR A 874 -28.46 36.51 -28.50
C TYR A 874 -29.70 36.12 -29.30
N GLU A 875 -29.69 36.36 -30.62
CA GLU A 875 -30.78 36.07 -31.56
C GLU A 875 -30.55 34.78 -32.39
N GLY A 876 -29.43 34.08 -32.18
CA GLY A 876 -29.13 32.83 -32.88
C GLY A 876 -29.91 31.64 -32.34
N LYS A 877 -29.81 30.50 -33.04
CA LYS A 877 -30.44 29.22 -32.65
C LYS A 877 -29.52 28.33 -31.81
N SER A 878 -30.09 27.32 -31.15
CA SER A 878 -29.34 26.25 -30.48
C SER A 878 -29.68 24.90 -31.09
N GLY A 879 -28.67 24.18 -31.58
CA GLY A 879 -28.86 22.86 -32.23
C GLY A 879 -29.51 21.86 -31.29
N LYS A 880 -29.07 21.83 -30.03
CA LYS A 880 -29.60 20.94 -28.98
C LYS A 880 -31.08 21.22 -28.65
N LEU A 881 -31.50 22.49 -28.64
CA LEU A 881 -32.90 22.86 -28.39
C LEU A 881 -33.79 22.52 -29.58
N ASP A 882 -33.32 22.78 -30.80
CA ASP A 882 -34.04 22.45 -32.03
C ASP A 882 -34.30 20.93 -32.12
N GLU A 883 -33.27 20.11 -31.87
CA GLU A 883 -33.38 18.65 -31.84
C GLU A 883 -34.28 18.12 -30.72
N LEU A 884 -34.25 18.76 -29.53
CA LEU A 884 -35.17 18.43 -28.44
C LEU A 884 -36.61 18.65 -28.89
N MET A 885 -36.93 19.79 -29.51
CA MET A 885 -38.30 20.10 -29.92
C MET A 885 -38.81 19.12 -30.99
N GLU A 886 -37.96 18.72 -31.95
CA GLU A 886 -38.29 17.68 -32.93
C GLU A 886 -38.58 16.33 -32.26
N SER A 887 -37.74 15.96 -31.28
CA SER A 887 -37.90 14.72 -30.52
C SER A 887 -39.18 14.71 -29.68
N VAL A 888 -39.49 15.84 -29.02
CA VAL A 888 -40.71 16.01 -28.22
C VAL A 888 -41.97 15.84 -29.08
N GLN A 889 -42.02 16.49 -30.25
CA GLN A 889 -43.16 16.35 -31.17
C GLN A 889 -43.34 14.89 -31.61
N THR A 890 -42.25 14.25 -32.06
CA THR A 890 -42.26 12.84 -32.49
C THR A 890 -42.71 11.90 -31.37
N MET A 891 -42.28 12.13 -30.14
CA MET A 891 -42.67 11.30 -28.99
C MET A 891 -44.13 11.49 -28.60
N ILE A 892 -44.66 12.71 -28.64
CA ILE A 892 -46.07 12.99 -28.38
C ILE A 892 -46.96 12.33 -29.45
N GLU A 893 -46.56 12.39 -30.72
CA GLU A 893 -47.26 11.69 -31.82
C GLU A 893 -47.32 10.17 -31.60
N ASN A 894 -46.28 9.61 -30.97
CA ASN A 894 -46.20 8.20 -30.59
C ASN A 894 -46.87 7.87 -29.25
N GLY A 895 -47.59 8.81 -28.64
CA GLY A 895 -48.31 8.61 -27.37
C GLY A 895 -47.40 8.44 -26.15
N LYS A 896 -46.16 8.91 -26.21
CA LYS A 896 -45.18 8.87 -25.11
C LYS A 896 -45.39 10.00 -24.12
N ARG A 897 -45.07 9.74 -22.85
CA ARG A 897 -45.11 10.74 -21.77
C ARG A 897 -43.72 10.91 -21.18
N MET A 898 -43.27 12.15 -21.11
CA MET A 898 -41.86 12.47 -20.93
C MET A 898 -41.60 13.36 -19.72
N LEU A 899 -40.50 13.02 -19.02
CA LEU A 899 -39.87 13.88 -18.02
C LEU A 899 -38.65 14.54 -18.66
N ILE A 900 -38.59 15.87 -18.67
CA ILE A 900 -37.45 16.61 -19.20
C ILE A 900 -36.72 17.30 -18.06
N PHE A 901 -35.47 16.94 -17.86
CA PHE A 901 -34.62 17.47 -16.80
C PHE A 901 -33.53 18.40 -17.35
N SER A 902 -33.37 19.54 -16.69
CA SER A 902 -32.23 20.45 -16.88
C SER A 902 -31.73 21.00 -15.54
N GLN A 903 -30.44 21.32 -15.43
CA GLN A 903 -29.90 21.96 -14.23
C GLN A 903 -30.17 23.48 -14.20
N PHE A 904 -30.41 24.09 -15.36
CA PHE A 904 -30.58 25.53 -15.52
C PHE A 904 -32.07 25.85 -15.60
N THR A 905 -32.61 26.56 -14.60
CA THR A 905 -34.01 27.02 -14.65
C THR A 905 -34.28 27.94 -15.84
N SER A 906 -33.30 28.79 -16.19
CA SER A 906 -33.37 29.63 -17.40
C SER A 906 -33.44 28.83 -18.70
N MET A 907 -32.95 27.58 -18.72
CA MET A 907 -33.12 26.71 -19.89
C MET A 907 -34.54 26.16 -19.97
N HIS A 908 -35.19 25.88 -18.83
CA HIS A 908 -36.61 25.53 -18.84
C HIS A 908 -37.46 26.69 -19.36
N ASP A 909 -37.13 27.93 -19.01
CA ASP A 909 -37.86 29.09 -19.54
C ASP A 909 -37.79 29.14 -21.08
N LEU A 910 -36.63 28.81 -21.66
CA LEU A 910 -36.48 28.69 -23.12
C LEU A 910 -37.28 27.52 -23.71
N ILE A 911 -37.22 26.34 -23.08
CA ILE A 911 -37.98 25.16 -23.51
C ILE A 911 -39.49 25.45 -23.43
N ILE A 912 -39.96 26.08 -22.35
CA ILE A 912 -41.34 26.49 -22.15
C ILE A 912 -41.81 27.40 -23.29
N ASN A 913 -41.02 28.43 -23.63
CA ASN A 913 -41.38 29.34 -24.72
C ASN A 913 -41.55 28.61 -26.05
N GLU A 914 -40.71 27.61 -26.35
CA GLU A 914 -40.87 26.79 -27.56
C GLU A 914 -42.07 25.84 -27.49
N LEU A 915 -42.32 25.21 -26.33
CA LEU A 915 -43.52 24.37 -26.13
C LEU A 915 -44.80 25.19 -26.29
N GLU A 916 -44.85 26.42 -25.80
CA GLU A 916 -45.98 27.34 -25.95
C GLU A 916 -46.21 27.77 -27.40
N LYS A 917 -45.13 28.05 -28.16
CA LYS A 917 -45.23 28.32 -29.61
C LYS A 917 -45.80 27.14 -30.38
N LEU A 918 -45.51 25.93 -29.93
CA LEU A 918 -46.01 24.67 -30.50
C LEU A 918 -47.36 24.24 -29.91
N ASN A 919 -47.91 25.01 -28.96
CA ASN A 919 -49.17 24.72 -28.26
C ASN A 919 -49.18 23.34 -27.57
N ILE A 920 -48.06 22.97 -26.94
CA ILE A 920 -47.89 21.72 -26.18
C ILE A 920 -48.07 22.01 -24.68
N ASP A 921 -49.03 21.33 -24.04
CA ASP A 921 -49.26 21.44 -22.60
C ASP A 921 -48.17 20.75 -21.78
N TYR A 922 -47.72 21.42 -20.71
CA TYR A 922 -46.68 20.91 -19.82
C TYR A 922 -47.01 21.15 -18.34
N PHE A 923 -46.37 20.37 -17.46
CA PHE A 923 -46.18 20.69 -16.04
C PHE A 923 -44.75 21.20 -15.83
N TYR A 924 -44.56 22.12 -14.89
CA TYR A 924 -43.24 22.63 -14.54
C TYR A 924 -43.01 22.60 -13.02
N LEU A 925 -41.95 21.93 -12.59
CA LEU A 925 -41.55 21.81 -11.19
C LEU A 925 -40.15 22.37 -10.97
N HIS A 926 -40.08 23.41 -10.14
CA HIS A 926 -38.84 24.09 -9.77
C HIS A 926 -38.69 24.16 -8.24
N GLY A 927 -37.52 24.62 -7.78
CA GLY A 927 -37.16 24.60 -6.37
C GLY A 927 -38.08 25.44 -5.45
N GLN A 928 -38.78 26.45 -5.99
CA GLN A 928 -39.67 27.32 -5.24
C GLN A 928 -41.14 26.87 -5.28
N THR A 929 -41.49 25.86 -6.08
CA THR A 929 -42.85 25.30 -6.11
C THR A 929 -43.23 24.82 -4.70
N PRO A 930 -44.38 25.22 -4.14
CA PRO A 930 -44.84 24.74 -2.83
C PRO A 930 -44.96 23.21 -2.79
N SER A 931 -44.61 22.57 -1.66
CA SER A 931 -44.58 21.10 -1.57
C SER A 931 -45.94 20.44 -1.79
N LYS A 932 -47.04 21.14 -1.53
CA LYS A 932 -48.40 20.64 -1.78
C LYS A 932 -48.67 20.57 -3.29
N ASP A 933 -48.44 21.66 -4.00
CA ASP A 933 -48.63 21.76 -5.46
C ASP A 933 -47.78 20.75 -6.24
N ARG A 934 -46.58 20.41 -5.72
CA ARG A 934 -45.73 19.34 -6.29
C ARG A 934 -46.43 17.98 -6.32
N VAL A 935 -47.15 17.63 -5.25
CA VAL A 935 -47.88 16.36 -5.15
C VAL A 935 -49.08 16.38 -6.08
N GLU A 936 -49.84 17.47 -6.09
CA GLU A 936 -51.00 17.65 -6.98
C GLU A 936 -50.62 17.51 -8.46
N MET A 937 -49.54 18.17 -8.90
CA MET A 937 -49.02 18.02 -10.27
C MET A 937 -48.52 16.60 -10.58
N SER A 938 -47.86 15.93 -9.62
CA SER A 938 -47.39 14.56 -9.78
C SER A 938 -48.56 13.58 -9.95
N GLU A 939 -49.62 13.74 -9.19
CA GLU A 939 -50.84 12.91 -9.29
C GLU A 939 -51.57 13.16 -10.61
N ALA A 940 -51.75 14.43 -11.00
CA ALA A 940 -52.35 14.82 -12.28
C ALA A 940 -51.59 14.23 -13.48
N PHE A 941 -50.26 14.30 -13.46
CA PHE A 941 -49.40 13.73 -14.50
C PHE A 941 -49.51 12.20 -14.56
N ASN A 942 -49.46 11.52 -13.41
CA ASN A 942 -49.61 10.07 -13.35
C ASN A 942 -50.98 9.60 -13.86
N ASN A 943 -52.04 10.38 -13.60
CA ASN A 943 -53.40 10.14 -14.08
C ASN A 943 -53.61 10.45 -15.58
N GLY A 944 -52.64 11.09 -16.24
CA GLY A 944 -52.63 11.28 -17.70
C GLY A 944 -53.09 12.65 -18.21
N GLU A 945 -53.08 13.70 -17.39
CA GLU A 945 -53.58 15.03 -17.80
C GLU A 945 -52.69 15.74 -18.84
N LYS A 946 -51.36 15.49 -18.85
CA LYS A 946 -50.40 16.11 -19.79
C LYS A 946 -49.29 15.14 -20.20
N ASN A 947 -48.63 15.43 -21.33
CA ASN A 947 -47.58 14.57 -21.88
C ASN A 947 -46.15 14.99 -21.51
N VAL A 948 -45.93 16.26 -21.15
CA VAL A 948 -44.60 16.79 -20.83
C VAL A 948 -44.54 17.27 -19.38
N PHE A 949 -43.51 16.84 -18.65
CA PHE A 949 -43.21 17.33 -17.31
C PHE A 949 -41.76 17.84 -17.24
N LEU A 950 -41.59 19.15 -17.13
CA LEU A 950 -40.32 19.82 -16.93
C LEU A 950 -39.93 19.84 -15.45
N ILE A 951 -38.74 19.32 -15.13
CA ILE A 951 -38.27 19.19 -13.74
C ILE A 951 -36.83 19.69 -13.63
N SER A 952 -36.62 20.74 -12.84
CA SER A 952 -35.23 21.15 -12.54
C SER A 952 -34.49 20.06 -11.76
N LEU A 953 -33.25 19.73 -12.10
CA LEU A 953 -32.47 18.65 -11.45
C LEU A 953 -32.39 18.83 -9.92
N ARG A 954 -32.25 20.07 -9.43
CA ARG A 954 -32.28 20.38 -7.98
C ARG A 954 -33.65 20.12 -7.33
N ALA A 955 -34.74 20.25 -8.08
CA ALA A 955 -36.08 19.90 -7.63
C ALA A 955 -36.50 18.48 -8.07
N GLY A 956 -35.65 17.74 -8.77
CA GLY A 956 -35.80 16.32 -9.11
C GLY A 956 -35.34 15.36 -8.01
N GLY A 957 -34.51 15.85 -7.07
CA GLY A 957 -34.12 15.13 -5.85
C GLY A 957 -35.25 14.94 -4.82
N THR A 958 -36.51 15.07 -5.24
CA THR A 958 -37.67 15.33 -4.38
C THR A 958 -38.51 14.11 -4.04
N GLY A 959 -37.98 12.89 -4.10
CA GLY A 959 -38.66 11.67 -3.65
C GLY A 959 -39.93 11.26 -4.43
N LEU A 960 -40.45 12.12 -5.31
CA LEU A 960 -41.73 11.96 -6.01
C LEU A 960 -41.79 10.68 -6.85
N ASN A 961 -43.00 10.16 -7.03
CA ASN A 961 -43.29 8.97 -7.84
C ASN A 961 -43.95 9.38 -9.16
N LEU A 962 -43.27 9.20 -10.29
CA LEU A 962 -43.70 9.67 -11.62
C LEU A 962 -43.82 8.51 -12.61
N THR A 963 -44.48 7.42 -12.20
CA THR A 963 -44.66 6.20 -13.01
C THR A 963 -45.51 6.41 -14.26
N GLY A 964 -46.17 7.56 -14.42
CA GLY A 964 -46.88 7.92 -15.65
C GLY A 964 -45.96 8.13 -16.85
N ALA A 965 -44.70 8.51 -16.64
CA ALA A 965 -43.75 8.70 -17.73
C ALA A 965 -43.12 7.40 -18.19
N ASP A 966 -42.89 7.26 -19.49
CA ASP A 966 -42.12 6.16 -20.09
C ASP A 966 -40.83 6.65 -20.76
N THR A 967 -40.65 7.96 -20.92
CA THR A 967 -39.40 8.56 -21.42
C THR A 967 -38.84 9.56 -20.41
N VAL A 968 -37.53 9.52 -20.17
CA VAL A 968 -36.78 10.47 -19.36
C VAL A 968 -35.70 11.11 -20.22
N ILE A 969 -35.76 12.42 -20.41
CA ILE A 969 -34.77 13.21 -21.14
C ILE A 969 -33.91 13.97 -20.13
N LEU A 970 -32.60 13.72 -20.19
CA LEU A 970 -31.58 14.49 -19.49
C LEU A 970 -30.98 15.48 -20.51
N TYR A 971 -31.46 16.73 -20.49
CA TYR A 971 -31.07 17.75 -21.47
C TYR A 971 -29.63 18.23 -21.26
N ASP A 972 -29.16 18.25 -20.02
CA ASP A 972 -27.77 18.58 -19.68
C ASP A 972 -27.23 17.61 -18.61
N LEU A 973 -25.94 17.27 -18.72
CA LEU A 973 -25.29 16.29 -17.83
C LEU A 973 -24.94 16.91 -16.48
N TRP A 974 -24.98 16.13 -15.40
CA TRP A 974 -24.53 16.54 -14.07
C TRP A 974 -23.09 16.06 -13.79
N TRP A 975 -22.44 16.51 -12.71
CA TRP A 975 -21.10 15.99 -12.38
C TRP A 975 -21.13 14.64 -11.65
N ASN A 976 -22.18 14.40 -10.87
CA ASN A 976 -22.39 13.19 -10.08
C ASN A 976 -23.42 12.27 -10.77
N PRO A 977 -23.04 11.09 -11.29
CA PRO A 977 -23.97 10.18 -11.96
C PRO A 977 -25.15 9.74 -11.08
N ALA A 978 -24.95 9.65 -9.76
CA ALA A 978 -26.00 9.21 -8.85
C ALA A 978 -27.23 10.14 -8.84
N VAL A 979 -27.04 11.44 -9.11
CA VAL A 979 -28.15 12.40 -9.22
C VAL A 979 -28.99 12.14 -10.48
N GLU A 980 -28.35 11.73 -11.58
CA GLU A 980 -29.04 11.35 -12.81
C GLU A 980 -29.80 10.03 -12.64
N ASP A 981 -29.17 9.04 -11.99
CA ASP A 981 -29.82 7.75 -11.69
C ASP A 981 -31.03 7.94 -10.76
N GLN A 982 -30.93 8.85 -9.79
CA GLN A 982 -32.03 9.25 -8.94
C GLN A 982 -33.18 9.90 -9.75
N ALA A 983 -32.87 10.71 -10.76
CA ALA A 983 -33.87 11.32 -11.64
C ALA A 983 -34.56 10.28 -12.53
N ALA A 984 -33.80 9.39 -13.18
CA ALA A 984 -34.35 8.28 -13.97
C ALA A 984 -35.19 7.31 -13.12
N GLY A 985 -34.76 7.04 -11.88
CA GLY A 985 -35.47 6.23 -10.90
C GLY A 985 -36.85 6.78 -10.47
N ARG A 986 -37.22 8.01 -10.87
CA ARG A 986 -38.57 8.58 -10.66
C ARG A 986 -39.62 7.93 -11.56
N ALA A 987 -39.23 7.58 -12.79
CA ALA A 987 -40.08 6.89 -13.76
C ALA A 987 -39.88 5.36 -13.71
N HIS A 988 -38.63 4.89 -13.51
CA HIS A 988 -38.31 3.46 -13.37
C HIS A 988 -38.47 2.99 -11.91
N ARG A 989 -39.73 2.88 -11.50
CA ARG A 989 -40.13 2.50 -10.14
C ARG A 989 -41.31 1.52 -10.18
N PHE A 990 -41.56 0.85 -9.06
CA PHE A 990 -42.71 -0.02 -8.89
C PHE A 990 -44.02 0.69 -9.27
N GLY A 991 -44.83 0.02 -10.10
CA GLY A 991 -46.03 0.61 -10.73
C GLY A 991 -45.84 0.96 -12.20
N GLN A 992 -44.59 1.02 -12.67
CA GLN A 992 -44.27 1.16 -14.09
C GLN A 992 -44.63 -0.10 -14.86
N LYS A 993 -45.34 0.06 -15.99
CA LYS A 993 -45.76 -1.03 -16.88
C LYS A 993 -45.07 -1.00 -18.23
N ASN A 994 -44.47 0.13 -18.58
CA ASN A 994 -43.80 0.35 -19.86
C ASN A 994 -42.28 0.28 -19.70
N VAL A 995 -41.58 -0.10 -20.76
CA VAL A 995 -40.13 0.06 -20.88
C VAL A 995 -39.78 1.54 -20.71
N VAL A 996 -38.84 1.85 -19.81
CA VAL A 996 -38.44 3.23 -19.54
C VAL A 996 -37.21 3.55 -20.38
N GLN A 997 -37.33 4.55 -21.25
CA GLN A 997 -36.22 5.03 -22.07
C GLN A 997 -35.58 6.27 -21.42
N VAL A 998 -34.29 6.20 -21.11
CA VAL A 998 -33.50 7.33 -20.59
C VAL A 998 -32.61 7.86 -21.72
N ILE A 999 -32.83 9.09 -22.14
CA ILE A 999 -32.13 9.74 -23.25
C ILE A 999 -31.25 10.87 -22.71
N ARG A 1000 -29.93 10.75 -22.87
CA ARG A 1000 -28.97 11.80 -22.51
C ARG A 1000 -28.60 12.61 -23.73
N TYR A 1001 -28.89 13.90 -23.74
CA TYR A 1001 -28.46 14.78 -24.83
C TYR A 1001 -27.05 15.27 -24.55
N ILE A 1002 -26.13 15.04 -25.49
CA ILE A 1002 -24.72 15.41 -25.39
C ILE A 1002 -24.31 16.14 -26.66
N THR A 1003 -23.67 17.29 -26.52
CA THR A 1003 -23.17 18.02 -27.68
C THR A 1003 -21.78 17.52 -28.10
N GLU A 1004 -21.62 17.10 -29.37
CA GLU A 1004 -20.37 16.56 -29.93
C GLU A 1004 -19.25 17.60 -29.98
N GLY A 1005 -18.01 17.18 -29.69
CA GLY A 1005 -16.82 18.02 -29.76
C GLY A 1005 -16.82 19.10 -28.68
N THR A 1006 -17.46 18.84 -27.54
CA THR A 1006 -17.58 19.80 -26.42
C THR A 1006 -17.20 19.18 -25.09
N ILE A 1007 -17.24 20.01 -24.05
CA ILE A 1007 -17.01 19.63 -22.66
C ILE A 1007 -17.99 18.55 -22.18
N GLU A 1008 -19.21 18.49 -22.74
CA GLU A 1008 -20.20 17.50 -22.32
C GLU A 1008 -19.75 16.06 -22.60
N GLU A 1009 -19.08 15.79 -23.73
CA GLU A 1009 -18.51 14.47 -24.02
C GLU A 1009 -17.43 14.08 -23.01
N LYS A 1010 -16.57 15.03 -22.65
CA LYS A 1010 -15.52 14.80 -21.64
C LYS A 1010 -16.12 14.55 -20.26
N ILE A 1011 -17.16 15.29 -19.88
CA ILE A 1011 -17.91 15.06 -18.64
C ILE A 1011 -18.49 13.65 -18.64
N TYR A 1012 -19.12 13.24 -19.73
CA TYR A 1012 -19.70 11.91 -19.86
C TYR A 1012 -18.64 10.80 -19.76
N GLN A 1013 -17.52 10.93 -20.46
CA GLN A 1013 -16.40 9.98 -20.35
C GLN A 1013 -15.86 9.88 -18.92
N LEU A 1014 -15.74 11.02 -18.23
CA LEU A 1014 -15.29 11.08 -16.85
C LEU A 1014 -16.30 10.44 -15.88
N GLN A 1015 -17.61 10.61 -16.11
CA GLN A 1015 -18.66 9.89 -15.36
C GLN A 1015 -18.54 8.37 -15.54
N GLN A 1016 -18.34 7.89 -16.78
CA GLN A 1016 -18.26 6.46 -17.06
C GLN A 1016 -17.03 5.81 -16.40
N ARG A 1017 -15.85 6.43 -16.52
CA ARG A 1017 -14.65 5.95 -15.80
C ARG A 1017 -14.86 5.89 -14.29
N LYS A 1018 -15.57 6.89 -13.72
CA LYS A 1018 -15.88 6.90 -12.28
C LYS A 1018 -16.86 5.80 -11.89
N ARG A 1019 -17.87 5.51 -12.72
CA ARG A 1019 -18.79 4.38 -12.49
C ARG A 1019 -18.05 3.05 -12.48
N GLU A 1020 -17.21 2.81 -13.49
CA GLU A 1020 -16.40 1.58 -13.58
C GLU A 1020 -15.49 1.38 -12.35
N LEU A 1021 -14.87 2.46 -11.85
CA LEU A 1021 -14.06 2.42 -10.63
C LEU A 1021 -14.89 2.11 -9.39
N ILE A 1022 -16.08 2.72 -9.24
CA ILE A 1022 -16.98 2.45 -8.11
C ILE A 1022 -17.41 0.98 -8.12
N ASP A 1023 -17.77 0.44 -9.28
CA ASP A 1023 -18.20 -0.96 -9.43
C ASP A 1023 -17.05 -1.94 -9.17
N GLN A 1024 -15.81 -1.57 -9.49
CA GLN A 1024 -14.60 -2.35 -9.15
C GLN A 1024 -14.24 -2.30 -7.66
N VAL A 1025 -14.61 -1.22 -6.95
CA VAL A 1025 -14.26 -0.94 -5.55
C VAL A 1025 -15.34 -1.39 -4.54
N ILE A 1026 -16.40 -2.08 -4.98
CA ILE A 1026 -17.30 -2.83 -4.07
C ILE A 1026 -16.61 -4.11 -3.52
N LYS A 1027 -15.27 -4.09 -3.42
CA LYS A 1027 -14.46 -4.96 -2.55
C LYS A 1027 -13.83 -4.07 -1.47
N PRO A 1028 -13.85 -4.48 -0.19
CA PRO A 1028 -13.37 -3.64 0.90
C PRO A 1028 -11.87 -3.38 0.76
N GLY A 1029 -11.47 -2.15 0.45
CA GLY A 1029 -10.03 -1.83 0.40
C GLY A 1029 -9.58 -0.50 -0.20
N GLU A 1030 -10.34 0.15 -1.09
CA GLU A 1030 -9.81 1.30 -1.82
C GLU A 1030 -10.52 2.63 -1.50
N THR A 1031 -9.71 3.63 -1.17
CA THR A 1031 -10.10 5.01 -0.90
C THR A 1031 -10.84 5.62 -2.09
N MET A 1032 -12.14 5.88 -1.90
CA MET A 1032 -13.00 6.55 -2.87
C MET A 1032 -12.61 8.03 -3.08
N LEU A 1033 -12.59 8.44 -4.36
CA LEU A 1033 -12.04 9.68 -4.88
C LEU A 1033 -12.82 10.95 -4.47
N SER A 1034 -12.10 11.93 -3.91
CA SER A 1034 -12.59 13.29 -3.67
C SER A 1034 -12.45 14.21 -4.90
N SER A 1035 -13.29 15.25 -4.96
CA SER A 1035 -13.33 16.47 -5.83
C SER A 1035 -12.44 16.56 -7.07
N LEU A 1036 -13.01 17.08 -8.17
CA LEU A 1036 -12.35 17.43 -9.45
C LEU A 1036 -10.87 17.87 -9.27
N SER A 1037 -9.96 17.02 -9.76
CA SER A 1037 -8.51 17.22 -9.66
C SER A 1037 -8.02 18.26 -10.69
N GLU A 1038 -6.76 18.71 -10.56
CA GLU A 1038 -6.13 19.57 -11.58
C GLU A 1038 -6.05 18.87 -12.94
N ASP A 1039 -5.78 17.56 -12.94
CA ASP A 1039 -5.70 16.75 -14.15
C ASP A 1039 -7.07 16.52 -14.77
N ASP A 1040 -8.12 16.33 -13.96
CA ASP A 1040 -9.50 16.28 -14.43
C ASP A 1040 -9.87 17.58 -15.18
N VAL A 1041 -9.47 18.75 -14.64
CA VAL A 1041 -9.72 20.04 -15.28
C VAL A 1041 -8.95 20.18 -16.59
N ARG A 1042 -7.69 19.73 -16.65
CA ARG A 1042 -6.91 19.74 -17.91
C ARG A 1042 -7.56 18.86 -18.97
N GLU A 1043 -8.01 17.66 -18.59
CA GLU A 1043 -8.66 16.73 -19.51
C GLU A 1043 -9.98 17.28 -20.05
N LEU A 1044 -10.77 17.94 -19.21
CA LEU A 1044 -12.02 18.60 -19.64
C LEU A 1044 -11.79 19.72 -20.65
N LEU A 1045 -10.63 20.37 -20.59
CA LEU A 1045 -10.27 21.48 -21.48
C LEU A 1045 -9.48 21.02 -22.72
N SER A 1046 -9.03 19.77 -22.80
CA SER A 1046 -8.31 19.22 -23.97
C SER A 1046 -9.28 18.69 -25.03
N ILE A 1047 -10.05 19.60 -25.62
CA ILE A 1047 -11.02 19.34 -26.69
C ILE A 1047 -10.37 19.52 -28.05
#